data_AF-A0A3A4JJ90-F1
#
_entry.id   AF-A0A3A4JJ90-F1
#
_cell.length_a   1.000
_cell.length_b   1.000
_cell.length_c   1.000
_cell.angle_alpha   90.00
_cell.angle_beta   90.00
_cell.angle_gamma   90.00
#
_symmetry.space_group_name_H-M   'P 1'
#
loop_
_entity.id
_entity.type
_entity.pdbx_description
1 polymer ?
#
loop_
_entity_poly.entity_id
_entity_poly.type
_entity_poly.pdbx_seq_one_letter_code
_entity_poly.pdbx_strand_id
1 'polypeptide(L)'
;MQAKLVCWGWAILTVAMLAACAGPPSVSFGDGDQDGADGDGESNLEGELPDSDGFPDGDGACTHLCDCPQGWSCGEDGQCVDTADDEVGTVFCCDNAGCPEGAPCEHRDGGFGNCSAVDADVDGDGACTHLCDCPQGWYCENGACVNGADLVGTVFCCDNAGCPVGAPCEYREGGYGRCSGEDGDADGDGEIFETVCEAVGGQCGDYVGVCPEGMRKAATDLGCDIGICCLPLEEVACYRDGGYCTPNASDSTSLLTCREGFTPADSDLGCDAFGEWCCAAGGPPCIPEGGWGYYGYPEDLDPPEPGWTECCEGLTPASNAMMDENGECNVLPDDSFVCVRCGNDACGPGENYCRCEDDCAKPGECVDNNDCPSTECFDVGAGCLQRTWACDGNSGDCVSEDQLRQELICNFQTGLCEEYVPKCTPLGGVGSYDGACCDGLDQAEMVDEDPATGQCYYYDCACYRCLVLGDGFCDRQSGENTCNSDDCQGQPPVDCNTDDDCPEPQCFDLLGPMPACSYVMYYCMGGACEEKAETMDFAACNYETGMCEPVDQTECAMRGGECIYWQTPCPPESFEAEDHLGCDRSSHCCLPWEMQCYSNEDCGSSYCADLQGGGCQIIYSECANGQCLEMTQSFDDMYCDNGSGQCKPYESTECTEQGGYCSYYAAGCQPGYQPSEDTYQQGCPGGRSALCCLPEWNEYDCESAGGMCIGWGPECPEGTYNDWRSCEYGQCCMPIEMGECGSQGGYCAPEGMECDGGYEAGPSDGCPYDSPTCCLPQTFCRFDEECPAPYCFDLPTDVPRCQEMTYFCNDRLCESTAKTMEMAYCDPDRGGCVPYGETYCWDMGGFCASWTSGCPNGAFATEGSCGDLYCAGGCVCCLWGVK
;
A
#
# COMPACT_ATOMS: atom_id res chain seq x y z
N MET A 1 2.65 -45.36 65.56
CA MET A 1 1.74 -46.36 64.96
C MET A 1 1.65 -45.96 63.49
N GLN A 2 2.32 -46.66 62.57
CA GLN A 2 1.74 -47.71 61.70
C GLN A 2 0.45 -47.26 60.99
N ALA A 3 0.32 -47.37 59.65
CA ALA A 3 0.92 -48.38 58.75
C ALA A 3 1.42 -47.86 57.38
N LYS A 4 2.17 -48.72 56.67
CA LYS A 4 2.62 -48.64 55.26
C LYS A 4 2.05 -49.81 54.43
N LEU A 5 1.92 -49.65 53.11
CA LEU A 5 2.09 -50.66 52.03
C LEU A 5 2.57 -49.91 50.77
N VAL A 6 3.50 -50.31 49.89
CA VAL A 6 4.48 -51.43 49.82
C VAL A 6 3.99 -52.83 49.39
N CYS A 7 4.08 -53.11 48.07
CA CYS A 7 4.49 -54.34 47.32
C CYS A 7 4.13 -54.14 45.82
N TRP A 8 4.68 -54.78 44.77
CA TRP A 8 5.93 -55.51 44.38
C TRP A 8 5.86 -55.67 42.83
N GLY A 9 6.91 -55.97 42.04
CA GLY A 9 8.34 -56.13 42.30
C GLY A 9 8.97 -57.38 41.62
N TRP A 10 10.11 -57.23 40.91
CA TRP A 10 11.04 -58.29 40.41
C TRP A 10 10.52 -59.20 39.25
N ALA A 11 11.34 -59.85 38.38
CA ALA A 11 12.76 -59.72 37.99
C ALA A 11 13.09 -60.56 36.71
N ILE A 12 14.19 -60.18 36.04
CA ILE A 12 15.16 -60.96 35.22
C ILE A 12 14.85 -62.44 34.87
N LEU A 13 14.96 -62.80 33.58
CA LEU A 13 15.55 -64.08 33.15
C LEU A 13 16.24 -64.00 31.77
N THR A 14 17.41 -64.62 31.66
CA THR A 14 18.22 -64.77 30.43
C THR A 14 18.17 -66.22 29.92
N VAL A 15 18.36 -66.47 28.62
CA VAL A 15 19.31 -67.47 28.03
C VAL A 15 19.03 -67.71 26.52
N ALA A 16 20.11 -67.88 25.76
CA ALA A 16 20.18 -68.04 24.30
C ALA A 16 19.82 -69.44 23.75
N MET A 17 19.59 -69.55 22.43
CA MET A 17 20.34 -70.39 21.46
C MET A 17 19.69 -70.30 20.05
N LEU A 18 20.36 -69.97 18.92
CA LEU A 18 21.45 -70.63 18.15
C LEU A 18 20.94 -71.50 16.95
N ALA A 19 21.04 -70.97 15.71
CA ALA A 19 21.27 -71.67 14.40
C ALA A 19 21.12 -70.61 13.27
N ALA A 20 22.05 -70.28 12.35
CA ALA A 20 23.18 -70.94 11.67
C ALA A 20 22.84 -71.66 10.34
N CYS A 21 23.27 -71.05 9.21
CA CYS A 21 23.67 -71.59 7.89
C CYS A 21 23.49 -70.47 6.83
N ALA A 22 24.46 -69.86 6.13
CA ALA A 22 25.86 -70.14 5.73
C ALA A 22 26.07 -70.77 4.34
N GLY A 23 26.23 -69.91 3.31
CA GLY A 23 27.05 -70.13 2.11
C GLY A 23 26.52 -71.10 1.03
N PRO A 24 27.32 -71.43 -0.02
CA PRO A 24 28.75 -71.11 -0.22
C PRO A 24 29.11 -70.54 -1.64
N PRO A 25 30.40 -70.27 -1.95
CA PRO A 25 30.84 -69.52 -3.15
C PRO A 25 31.55 -70.38 -4.23
N SER A 26 31.99 -69.75 -5.33
CA SER A 26 32.96 -70.34 -6.27
C SER A 26 34.03 -69.35 -6.78
N VAL A 27 35.27 -69.65 -6.41
CA VAL A 27 36.56 -69.23 -7.00
C VAL A 27 36.78 -70.08 -8.30
N SER A 28 37.73 -69.92 -9.25
CA SER A 28 39.09 -69.34 -9.24
C SER A 28 39.83 -69.46 -10.62
N PHE A 29 40.97 -68.74 -10.74
CA PHE A 29 42.23 -69.05 -11.47
C PHE A 29 42.28 -69.11 -13.02
N GLY A 30 43.34 -68.49 -13.59
CA GLY A 30 43.89 -68.85 -14.90
C GLY A 30 44.82 -67.79 -15.53
N ASP A 31 46.14 -67.93 -15.37
CA ASP A 31 47.19 -67.09 -15.98
C ASP A 31 47.24 -67.17 -17.52
N GLY A 32 47.90 -66.20 -18.20
CA GLY A 32 48.59 -66.50 -19.48
C GLY A 32 48.71 -65.40 -20.55
N ASP A 33 49.81 -64.63 -20.47
CA ASP A 33 50.79 -64.33 -21.55
C ASP A 33 50.40 -64.11 -23.04
N GLN A 34 51.08 -63.08 -23.59
CA GLN A 34 51.75 -62.99 -24.91
C GLN A 34 51.02 -62.46 -26.17
N ASP A 35 51.63 -61.37 -26.66
CA ASP A 35 52.10 -61.12 -28.02
C ASP A 35 51.13 -61.17 -29.23
N GLY A 36 51.00 -60.02 -29.89
CA GLY A 36 51.64 -59.91 -31.21
C GLY A 36 50.78 -59.47 -32.41
N ALA A 37 51.20 -58.31 -32.94
CA ALA A 37 51.35 -58.01 -34.37
C ALA A 37 50.12 -57.86 -35.30
N ASP A 38 50.07 -56.66 -35.90
CA ASP A 38 50.03 -56.39 -37.34
C ASP A 38 48.96 -57.07 -38.21
N GLY A 39 48.10 -56.24 -38.84
CA GLY A 39 46.99 -56.67 -39.69
C GLY A 39 46.37 -55.55 -40.52
N ASP A 40 47.23 -54.82 -41.24
CA ASP A 40 46.87 -53.85 -42.28
C ASP A 40 45.95 -54.45 -43.38
N GLY A 41 44.95 -53.68 -43.83
CA GLY A 41 43.98 -54.15 -44.82
C GLY A 41 42.96 -53.10 -45.28
N GLU A 42 43.37 -52.22 -46.20
CA GLU A 42 42.46 -51.34 -46.93
C GLU A 42 41.50 -52.14 -47.83
N SER A 43 40.21 -51.79 -47.84
CA SER A 43 39.38 -51.90 -49.05
C SER A 43 38.13 -51.02 -48.99
N ASN A 44 38.05 -50.03 -49.87
CA ASN A 44 36.81 -49.32 -50.20
C ASN A 44 35.73 -50.31 -50.67
N LEU A 45 34.49 -50.09 -50.25
CA LEU A 45 33.30 -50.44 -51.02
C LEU A 45 32.12 -49.58 -50.55
N GLU A 46 31.44 -48.96 -51.51
CA GLU A 46 30.28 -48.07 -51.31
C GLU A 46 29.07 -48.86 -50.79
N GLY A 47 28.25 -48.23 -49.95
CA GLY A 47 27.04 -48.84 -49.37
C GLY A 47 26.26 -47.85 -48.51
N GLU A 48 25.36 -47.11 -49.14
CA GLU A 48 24.39 -46.20 -48.49
C GLU A 48 23.26 -46.96 -47.77
N LEU A 49 22.45 -46.22 -47.00
CA LEU A 49 21.17 -46.56 -46.34
C LEU A 49 21.24 -47.15 -44.92
N PRO A 50 20.27 -46.80 -44.04
CA PRO A 50 19.95 -45.42 -43.66
C PRO A 50 19.76 -45.27 -42.14
N ASP A 51 19.89 -44.05 -41.63
CA ASP A 51 19.44 -43.70 -40.28
C ASP A 51 17.90 -43.68 -40.23
N SER A 52 17.34 -44.02 -39.07
CA SER A 52 15.90 -43.87 -38.80
C SER A 52 15.69 -42.91 -37.64
N ASP A 53 14.48 -42.33 -37.60
CA ASP A 53 13.94 -41.60 -36.45
C ASP A 53 14.32 -40.09 -36.37
N GLY A 54 14.62 -39.46 -37.51
CA GLY A 54 14.62 -37.99 -37.65
C GLY A 54 13.34 -37.47 -38.29
N PHE A 55 12.58 -36.62 -37.59
CA PHE A 55 11.62 -35.71 -38.22
C PHE A 55 12.41 -34.61 -38.96
N PRO A 56 12.14 -34.34 -40.26
CA PRO A 56 12.90 -33.36 -41.01
C PRO A 56 12.37 -31.93 -40.80
N ASP A 57 13.30 -30.99 -40.76
CA ASP A 57 13.02 -29.57 -40.96
C ASP A 57 12.30 -29.32 -42.31
N GLY A 58 11.62 -28.18 -42.40
CA GLY A 58 10.58 -27.88 -43.39
C GLY A 58 10.99 -27.66 -44.86
N ASP A 59 12.10 -28.25 -45.33
CA ASP A 59 12.57 -28.19 -46.73
C ASP A 59 12.50 -29.54 -47.48
N GLY A 60 11.78 -30.52 -46.91
CA GLY A 60 11.50 -31.81 -47.52
C GLY A 60 10.65 -31.74 -48.81
N ALA A 61 11.01 -32.56 -49.80
CA ALA A 61 10.29 -32.64 -51.07
C ALA A 61 8.92 -33.35 -50.91
N CYS A 62 7.84 -32.61 -51.15
CA CYS A 62 6.46 -33.10 -51.05
C CYS A 62 6.00 -33.79 -52.34
N THR A 63 4.97 -34.63 -52.23
CA THR A 63 4.27 -35.29 -53.35
C THR A 63 2.75 -35.17 -53.28
N HIS A 64 2.21 -34.98 -52.09
CA HIS A 64 0.81 -34.76 -51.76
C HIS A 64 0.68 -33.56 -50.82
N LEU A 65 -0.51 -32.98 -50.75
CA LEU A 65 -0.80 -31.87 -49.83
C LEU A 65 -0.59 -32.26 -48.35
N CYS A 66 -0.80 -33.54 -48.01
CA CYS A 66 -0.52 -34.11 -46.70
C CYS A 66 0.96 -34.24 -46.30
N ASP A 67 1.89 -34.03 -47.24
CA ASP A 67 3.32 -34.02 -46.95
C ASP A 67 3.79 -32.63 -46.45
N CYS A 68 2.88 -31.64 -46.42
CA CYS A 68 3.12 -30.26 -45.99
C CYS A 68 2.39 -29.91 -44.69
N PRO A 69 2.79 -28.84 -43.98
CA PRO A 69 2.04 -28.29 -42.84
C PRO A 69 0.59 -27.92 -43.21
N GLN A 70 -0.33 -27.92 -42.24
CA GLN A 70 -1.72 -27.55 -42.50
C GLN A 70 -1.81 -26.11 -43.05
N GLY A 71 -2.60 -25.92 -44.11
CA GLY A 71 -2.72 -24.64 -44.83
C GLY A 71 -1.71 -24.44 -45.98
N TRP A 72 -0.73 -25.33 -46.13
CA TRP A 72 0.25 -25.30 -47.21
C TRP A 72 -0.11 -26.33 -48.29
N SER A 73 0.31 -26.09 -49.53
CA SER A 73 0.13 -27.02 -50.65
C SER A 73 1.47 -27.44 -51.23
N CYS A 74 1.49 -28.61 -51.87
CA CYS A 74 2.68 -29.05 -52.60
C CYS A 74 2.74 -28.39 -53.98
N GLY A 75 3.74 -27.54 -54.20
CA GLY A 75 4.01 -26.87 -55.47
C GLY A 75 4.45 -27.82 -56.59
N GLU A 76 4.40 -27.37 -57.85
CA GLU A 76 4.79 -28.19 -59.02
C GLU A 76 6.29 -28.60 -59.01
N ASP A 77 7.11 -27.90 -58.22
CA ASP A 77 8.53 -28.18 -57.97
C ASP A 77 8.76 -29.15 -56.79
N GLY A 78 7.69 -29.56 -56.09
CA GLY A 78 7.76 -30.43 -54.92
C GLY A 78 8.16 -29.69 -53.64
N GLN A 79 8.00 -28.37 -53.56
CA GLN A 79 8.17 -27.61 -52.33
C GLN A 79 6.82 -27.24 -51.72
N CYS A 80 6.72 -27.22 -50.39
CA CYS A 80 5.54 -26.72 -49.70
C CYS A 80 5.45 -25.19 -49.87
N VAL A 81 4.31 -24.71 -50.36
CA VAL A 81 4.01 -23.28 -50.54
C VAL A 81 2.71 -22.92 -49.81
N ASP A 82 2.73 -21.80 -49.11
CA ASP A 82 1.56 -21.28 -48.39
C ASP A 82 0.41 -20.98 -49.37
N THR A 83 -0.81 -21.41 -49.04
CA THR A 83 -2.01 -21.17 -49.85
C THR A 83 -2.83 -19.95 -49.41
N ALA A 84 -2.41 -19.22 -48.38
CA ALA A 84 -3.11 -18.05 -47.87
C ALA A 84 -3.22 -16.89 -48.88
N ASP A 85 -2.27 -16.77 -49.82
CA ASP A 85 -2.17 -15.64 -50.78
C ASP A 85 -2.89 -15.86 -52.13
N ASP A 86 -3.36 -17.07 -52.44
CA ASP A 86 -4.00 -17.38 -53.73
C ASP A 86 -5.54 -17.40 -53.63
N GLU A 87 -6.25 -16.89 -54.65
CA GLU A 87 -7.74 -16.88 -54.71
C GLU A 87 -8.39 -18.30 -54.77
N VAL A 88 -7.58 -19.36 -54.67
CA VAL A 88 -8.01 -20.77 -54.67
C VAL A 88 -8.05 -21.26 -53.23
N GLY A 89 -9.23 -21.21 -52.62
CA GLY A 89 -9.40 -21.41 -51.18
C GLY A 89 -8.71 -22.65 -50.58
N THR A 90 -8.17 -22.46 -49.38
CA THR A 90 -7.35 -23.37 -48.59
C THR A 90 -7.89 -24.80 -48.58
N VAL A 91 -7.03 -25.76 -48.96
CA VAL A 91 -7.29 -27.20 -48.83
C VAL A 91 -6.44 -27.70 -47.65
N PHE A 92 -6.99 -28.58 -46.83
CA PHE A 92 -6.29 -29.15 -45.66
C PHE A 92 -5.84 -30.59 -45.93
N CYS A 93 -4.96 -31.14 -45.10
CA CYS A 93 -4.76 -32.59 -45.06
C CYS A 93 -5.79 -33.25 -44.15
N CYS A 94 -6.57 -34.20 -44.68
CA CYS A 94 -7.61 -34.91 -43.94
C CYS A 94 -7.06 -35.78 -42.79
N ASP A 95 -5.81 -36.23 -42.92
CA ASP A 95 -5.19 -37.22 -42.04
C ASP A 95 -4.22 -36.61 -41.01
N ASN A 96 -3.98 -35.28 -41.08
CA ASN A 96 -3.16 -34.55 -40.12
C ASN A 96 -4.06 -33.84 -39.09
N ALA A 97 -3.59 -33.69 -37.85
CA ALA A 97 -4.29 -32.91 -36.83
C ALA A 97 -4.54 -31.46 -37.29
N GLY A 98 -5.55 -30.80 -36.74
CA GLY A 98 -5.91 -29.42 -37.10
C GLY A 98 -6.76 -29.22 -38.36
N CYS A 99 -7.23 -30.30 -39.01
CA CYS A 99 -8.17 -30.22 -40.14
C CYS A 99 -9.55 -29.66 -39.65
N PRO A 100 -9.99 -28.45 -40.05
CA PRO A 100 -11.20 -27.83 -39.48
C PRO A 100 -12.48 -28.55 -39.92
N GLU A 101 -13.39 -28.87 -38.99
CA GLU A 101 -14.58 -29.68 -39.30
C GLU A 101 -15.36 -29.15 -40.52
N GLY A 102 -15.56 -30.03 -41.51
CA GLY A 102 -16.28 -29.74 -42.74
C GLY A 102 -15.47 -29.02 -43.83
N ALA A 103 -14.24 -28.57 -43.57
CA ALA A 103 -13.37 -27.97 -44.57
C ALA A 103 -12.96 -29.01 -45.65
N PRO A 104 -12.78 -28.62 -46.92
CA PRO A 104 -12.30 -29.51 -47.96
C PRO A 104 -10.85 -29.92 -47.70
N CYS A 105 -10.54 -31.19 -47.88
CA CYS A 105 -9.22 -31.73 -47.59
C CYS A 105 -8.79 -32.81 -48.60
N GLU A 106 -7.49 -33.10 -48.68
CA GLU A 106 -6.91 -34.24 -49.39
C GLU A 106 -6.41 -35.26 -48.35
N HIS A 107 -6.63 -36.55 -48.57
CA HIS A 107 -6.03 -37.65 -47.81
C HIS A 107 -4.64 -37.98 -48.36
N ARG A 108 -3.80 -38.64 -47.56
CA ARG A 108 -2.44 -39.07 -47.94
C ARG A 108 -2.40 -40.10 -49.08
N ASP A 109 -3.56 -40.62 -49.53
CA ASP A 109 -3.70 -41.46 -50.73
C ASP A 109 -4.05 -40.67 -52.02
N GLY A 110 -4.18 -39.33 -51.92
CA GLY A 110 -4.60 -38.45 -53.01
C GLY A 110 -6.12 -38.34 -53.21
N GLY A 111 -6.93 -38.88 -52.30
CA GLY A 111 -8.38 -38.76 -52.31
C GLY A 111 -8.86 -37.44 -51.69
N PHE A 112 -9.73 -36.70 -52.38
CA PHE A 112 -10.38 -35.51 -51.79
C PHE A 112 -11.58 -35.88 -50.92
N GLY A 113 -11.64 -35.32 -49.72
CA GLY A 113 -12.71 -35.45 -48.74
C GLY A 113 -13.08 -34.10 -48.10
N ASN A 114 -13.80 -34.17 -46.98
CA ASN A 114 -13.95 -33.06 -46.05
C ASN A 114 -13.47 -33.55 -44.67
N CYS A 115 -12.88 -32.67 -43.86
CA CYS A 115 -12.50 -33.01 -42.49
C CYS A 115 -13.75 -33.50 -41.72
N SER A 116 -13.77 -34.75 -41.25
CA SER A 116 -14.77 -35.17 -40.25
C SER A 116 -14.41 -34.59 -38.89
N ALA A 117 -15.42 -34.33 -38.05
CA ALA A 117 -15.19 -34.31 -36.60
C ALA A 117 -14.55 -35.66 -36.24
N VAL A 118 -13.31 -35.63 -35.76
CA VAL A 118 -12.40 -36.77 -35.90
C VAL A 118 -12.84 -37.93 -35.00
N ASP A 119 -13.25 -39.05 -35.60
CA ASP A 119 -13.11 -40.37 -35.00
C ASP A 119 -11.59 -40.63 -34.88
N ALA A 120 -10.99 -40.16 -33.78
CA ALA A 120 -9.65 -40.58 -33.41
C ALA A 120 -9.76 -42.00 -32.84
N ASP A 121 -9.21 -42.99 -33.55
CA ASP A 121 -9.05 -44.37 -33.06
C ASP A 121 -8.09 -44.38 -31.84
N VAL A 122 -8.64 -44.06 -30.67
CA VAL A 122 -8.11 -44.45 -29.34
C VAL A 122 -8.99 -45.59 -28.84
N ASP A 123 -8.37 -46.62 -28.27
CA ASP A 123 -9.03 -47.88 -27.94
C ASP A 123 -10.25 -47.72 -26.99
N GLY A 124 -11.43 -47.77 -27.59
CA GLY A 124 -12.24 -48.99 -27.43
C GLY A 124 -13.20 -49.08 -26.25
N ASP A 125 -13.15 -48.20 -25.24
CA ASP A 125 -14.31 -47.91 -24.40
C ASP A 125 -14.40 -46.44 -23.96
N GLY A 126 -15.55 -45.81 -24.23
CA GLY A 126 -15.91 -44.48 -23.73
C GLY A 126 -16.22 -44.53 -22.24
N ALA A 127 -15.20 -44.84 -21.46
CA ALA A 127 -15.15 -45.07 -20.02
C ALA A 127 -13.85 -44.43 -19.48
N CYS A 128 -13.72 -43.11 -19.62
CA CYS A 128 -12.61 -42.36 -19.05
C CYS A 128 -12.57 -42.50 -17.52
N THR A 129 -11.39 -42.33 -16.94
CA THR A 129 -11.15 -42.32 -15.49
C THR A 129 -10.45 -41.04 -15.02
N HIS A 130 -9.64 -40.44 -15.89
CA HIS A 130 -8.92 -39.20 -15.68
C HIS A 130 -9.20 -38.21 -16.81
N LEU A 131 -8.88 -36.92 -16.61
CA LEU A 131 -9.01 -35.91 -17.66
C LEU A 131 -8.13 -36.23 -18.88
N CYS A 132 -6.95 -36.82 -18.64
CA CYS A 132 -6.02 -37.31 -19.67
C CYS A 132 -6.53 -38.46 -20.54
N ASP A 133 -7.62 -39.14 -20.18
CA ASP A 133 -8.24 -40.17 -21.02
C ASP A 133 -9.13 -39.53 -22.12
N CYS A 134 -9.26 -38.20 -22.13
CA CYS A 134 -10.08 -37.44 -23.07
C CYS A 134 -9.22 -36.56 -24.01
N PRO A 135 -9.76 -36.16 -25.18
CA PRO A 135 -9.11 -35.19 -26.06
C PRO A 135 -8.88 -33.85 -25.37
N GLN A 136 -7.84 -33.10 -25.78
CA GLN A 136 -7.55 -31.79 -25.17
C GLN A 136 -8.75 -30.85 -25.20
N GLY A 137 -9.00 -30.17 -24.07
CA GLY A 137 -10.19 -29.33 -23.85
C GLY A 137 -11.47 -30.10 -23.51
N TRP A 138 -11.40 -31.41 -23.27
CA TRP A 138 -12.51 -32.24 -22.76
C TRP A 138 -12.13 -32.81 -21.39
N TYR A 139 -13.12 -33.01 -20.51
CA TYR A 139 -12.92 -33.62 -19.20
C TYR A 139 -13.78 -34.86 -19.01
N CYS A 140 -13.39 -35.71 -18.06
CA CYS A 140 -14.11 -36.94 -17.78
C CYS A 140 -15.28 -36.72 -16.80
N GLU A 141 -16.52 -36.86 -17.27
CA GLU A 141 -17.71 -36.80 -16.42
C GLU A 141 -18.45 -38.15 -16.43
N ASN A 142 -18.53 -38.82 -15.28
CA ASN A 142 -19.21 -40.12 -15.12
C ASN A 142 -18.75 -41.21 -16.11
N GLY A 143 -17.48 -41.16 -16.54
CA GLY A 143 -16.90 -42.08 -17.53
C GLY A 143 -17.08 -41.65 -18.99
N ALA A 144 -17.78 -40.55 -19.27
CA ALA A 144 -17.87 -39.99 -20.62
C ALA A 144 -17.02 -38.73 -20.74
N CYS A 145 -16.25 -38.62 -21.83
CA CYS A 145 -15.61 -37.35 -22.18
C CYS A 145 -16.66 -36.33 -22.59
N VAL A 146 -16.68 -35.19 -21.91
CA VAL A 146 -17.58 -34.05 -22.17
C VAL A 146 -16.75 -32.80 -22.46
N ASN A 147 -17.26 -31.95 -23.35
CA ASN A 147 -16.53 -30.78 -23.82
C ASN A 147 -16.41 -29.74 -22.69
N GLY A 148 -15.17 -29.31 -22.39
CA GLY A 148 -14.86 -28.39 -21.31
C GLY A 148 -15.11 -26.91 -21.64
N ALA A 149 -15.37 -26.55 -22.89
CA ALA A 149 -15.47 -25.15 -23.34
C ALA A 149 -16.59 -24.32 -22.68
N ASP A 150 -17.56 -24.95 -22.02
CA ASP A 150 -18.62 -24.29 -21.25
C ASP A 150 -18.23 -24.04 -19.76
N LEU A 151 -17.07 -24.49 -19.30
CA LEU A 151 -16.55 -24.25 -17.95
C LEU A 151 -15.48 -23.14 -17.93
N VAL A 152 -15.61 -22.21 -16.99
CA VAL A 152 -14.62 -21.15 -16.77
C VAL A 152 -13.39 -21.76 -16.09
N GLY A 153 -12.32 -21.96 -16.87
CA GLY A 153 -11.07 -22.59 -16.43
C GLY A 153 -10.91 -24.02 -16.94
N THR A 154 -10.80 -24.18 -18.27
CA THR A 154 -10.46 -25.47 -18.90
C THR A 154 -9.11 -25.96 -18.42
N VAL A 155 -9.10 -27.08 -17.69
CA VAL A 155 -7.89 -27.84 -17.36
C VAL A 155 -7.55 -28.74 -18.55
N PHE A 156 -6.30 -28.72 -18.98
CA PHE A 156 -5.77 -29.58 -20.05
C PHE A 156 -5.16 -30.87 -19.48
N CYS A 157 -4.78 -31.82 -20.31
CA CYS A 157 -3.93 -32.94 -19.87
C CYS A 157 -2.46 -32.60 -20.15
N CYS A 158 -1.57 -32.69 -19.15
CA CYS A 158 -0.16 -32.37 -19.33
C CYS A 158 0.52 -33.35 -20.31
N ASP A 159 0.14 -34.64 -20.27
CA ASP A 159 0.76 -35.71 -21.08
C ASP A 159 0.19 -35.88 -22.50
N ASN A 160 -0.80 -35.05 -22.89
CA ASN A 160 -1.40 -35.14 -24.22
C ASN A 160 -0.91 -33.97 -25.10
N ALA A 161 -0.47 -34.27 -26.32
CA ALA A 161 -0.03 -33.24 -27.27
C ALA A 161 -1.12 -32.17 -27.52
N GLY A 162 -0.71 -30.91 -27.69
CA GLY A 162 -1.61 -29.77 -27.84
C GLY A 162 -2.06 -29.12 -26.52
N CYS A 163 -1.36 -29.37 -25.41
CA CYS A 163 -1.47 -28.63 -24.16
C CYS A 163 -0.93 -27.18 -24.38
N PRO A 164 -1.74 -26.11 -24.28
CA PRO A 164 -1.27 -24.75 -24.59
C PRO A 164 -0.27 -24.25 -23.55
N VAL A 165 0.91 -23.75 -23.97
CA VAL A 165 2.01 -23.33 -23.08
C VAL A 165 1.52 -22.47 -21.91
N GLY A 166 1.90 -22.83 -20.69
CA GLY A 166 1.54 -22.12 -19.47
C GLY A 166 0.08 -22.32 -18.98
N ALA A 167 -0.79 -22.97 -19.76
CA ALA A 167 -2.15 -23.30 -19.33
C ALA A 167 -2.15 -24.38 -18.24
N PRO A 168 -3.10 -24.35 -17.28
CA PRO A 168 -3.18 -25.35 -16.23
C PRO A 168 -3.59 -26.71 -16.78
N CYS A 169 -2.93 -27.77 -16.30
CA CYS A 169 -3.17 -29.13 -16.74
C CYS A 169 -3.16 -30.16 -15.60
N GLU A 170 -3.71 -31.35 -15.84
CA GLU A 170 -3.65 -32.54 -14.97
C GLU A 170 -2.73 -33.60 -15.62
N TYR A 171 -1.92 -34.30 -14.84
CA TYR A 171 -1.14 -35.46 -15.30
C TYR A 171 -1.97 -36.75 -15.18
N ARG A 172 -1.71 -37.74 -16.05
CA ARG A 172 -2.43 -39.02 -16.15
C ARG A 172 -2.29 -39.89 -14.89
N GLU A 173 -1.22 -39.70 -14.11
CA GLU A 173 -1.02 -40.38 -12.83
C GLU A 173 -1.78 -39.70 -11.66
N GLY A 174 -2.36 -38.52 -11.90
CA GLY A 174 -2.98 -37.65 -10.90
C GLY A 174 -1.98 -36.63 -10.34
N GLY A 175 -2.45 -35.39 -10.15
CA GLY A 175 -1.63 -34.21 -9.89
C GLY A 175 -1.83 -33.18 -11.01
N TYR A 176 -1.57 -31.91 -10.71
CA TYR A 176 -1.73 -30.83 -11.68
C TYR A 176 -0.38 -30.17 -11.99
N GLY A 177 -0.34 -29.33 -13.02
CA GLY A 177 0.84 -28.58 -13.45
C GLY A 177 0.48 -27.53 -14.48
N ARG A 178 1.47 -27.10 -15.28
CA ARG A 178 1.27 -26.24 -16.46
C ARG A 178 1.91 -26.88 -17.67
N CYS A 179 1.32 -26.69 -18.84
CA CYS A 179 1.89 -27.17 -20.10
C CYS A 179 3.27 -26.54 -20.35
N SER A 180 4.33 -27.34 -20.40
CA SER A 180 5.74 -26.88 -20.51
C SER A 180 6.15 -26.38 -21.90
N GLY A 181 5.39 -26.72 -22.95
CA GLY A 181 5.48 -26.09 -24.27
C GLY A 181 6.48 -26.66 -25.27
N GLU A 182 7.35 -27.59 -24.87
CA GLU A 182 8.21 -28.36 -25.78
C GLU A 182 7.94 -29.87 -25.67
N ASP A 183 8.47 -30.64 -26.62
CA ASP A 183 7.94 -31.95 -27.02
C ASP A 183 7.98 -33.06 -25.95
N GLY A 184 6.84 -33.30 -25.30
CA GLY A 184 6.24 -34.63 -25.18
C GLY A 184 6.88 -35.69 -24.26
N ASP A 185 8.07 -35.49 -23.72
CA ASP A 185 8.71 -36.41 -22.78
C ASP A 185 8.74 -35.83 -21.35
N ALA A 186 8.15 -36.58 -20.40
CA ALA A 186 8.02 -36.18 -19.01
C ALA A 186 9.14 -36.81 -18.15
N ASP A 187 10.05 -35.98 -17.64
CA ASP A 187 10.95 -36.38 -16.55
C ASP A 187 10.19 -36.33 -15.21
N GLY A 188 10.26 -37.44 -14.47
CA GLY A 188 9.37 -37.75 -13.35
C GLY A 188 10.09 -37.93 -12.02
N ASP A 189 10.73 -36.86 -11.50
CA ASP A 189 11.27 -36.80 -10.15
C ASP A 189 10.89 -35.51 -9.41
N GLY A 190 9.59 -35.37 -9.11
CA GLY A 190 9.08 -34.31 -8.26
C GLY A 190 9.68 -34.34 -6.84
N GLU A 191 10.70 -33.53 -6.60
CA GLU A 191 11.08 -33.07 -5.26
C GLU A 191 10.05 -32.03 -4.79
N ILE A 192 9.48 -32.27 -3.61
CA ILE A 192 8.41 -31.43 -3.06
C ILE A 192 9.04 -30.22 -2.37
N PHE A 193 8.96 -29.05 -2.99
CA PHE A 193 9.31 -27.78 -2.36
C PHE A 193 8.27 -27.39 -1.30
N GLU A 194 8.73 -26.90 -0.14
CA GLU A 194 7.86 -26.41 0.93
C GLU A 194 7.27 -25.06 0.51
N THR A 195 5.95 -25.02 0.29
CA THR A 195 5.27 -23.84 -0.25
C THR A 195 5.16 -22.72 0.78
N VAL A 196 5.07 -21.46 0.33
CA VAL A 196 4.87 -20.29 1.21
C VAL A 196 3.61 -20.45 2.08
N CYS A 197 2.56 -21.09 1.54
CA CYS A 197 1.35 -21.45 2.28
C CYS A 197 1.62 -22.40 3.47
N GLU A 198 2.43 -23.43 3.27
CA GLU A 198 2.74 -24.42 4.32
C GLU A 198 3.69 -23.86 5.38
N ALA A 199 4.65 -23.02 4.98
CA ALA A 199 5.59 -22.35 5.88
C ALA A 199 4.89 -21.44 6.92
N VAL A 200 3.70 -20.91 6.62
CA VAL A 200 2.87 -20.11 7.55
C VAL A 200 1.78 -20.93 8.26
N GLY A 201 1.81 -22.26 8.16
CA GLY A 201 0.84 -23.16 8.79
C GLY A 201 -0.51 -23.25 8.06
N GLY A 202 -0.58 -22.75 6.82
CA GLY A 202 -1.68 -23.02 5.90
C GLY A 202 -1.56 -24.39 5.24
N GLN A 203 -2.55 -24.73 4.42
CA GLN A 203 -2.56 -25.93 3.59
C GLN A 203 -3.10 -25.59 2.21
N CYS A 204 -2.50 -26.11 1.14
CA CYS A 204 -3.04 -25.94 -0.20
C CYS A 204 -4.36 -26.72 -0.37
N GLY A 205 -5.44 -26.00 -0.69
CA GLY A 205 -6.78 -26.53 -0.88
C GLY A 205 -7.06 -26.98 -2.31
N ASP A 206 -8.00 -27.91 -2.45
CA ASP A 206 -8.38 -28.56 -3.71
C ASP A 206 -8.96 -27.59 -4.76
N TYR A 207 -8.89 -27.96 -6.03
CA TYR A 207 -9.14 -27.13 -7.22
C TYR A 207 -10.55 -26.49 -7.28
N VAL A 208 -11.50 -27.03 -6.51
CA VAL A 208 -12.88 -26.51 -6.37
C VAL A 208 -12.95 -25.27 -5.46
N GLY A 209 -11.83 -24.85 -4.87
CA GLY A 209 -11.73 -23.65 -4.03
C GLY A 209 -12.40 -23.77 -2.67
N VAL A 210 -12.50 -25.00 -2.14
CA VAL A 210 -13.12 -25.29 -0.84
C VAL A 210 -12.03 -25.64 0.15
N CYS A 211 -11.82 -24.78 1.15
CA CYS A 211 -10.88 -25.05 2.23
C CYS A 211 -11.36 -26.17 3.16
N PRO A 212 -10.44 -26.94 3.76
CA PRO A 212 -10.77 -27.93 4.80
C PRO A 212 -11.59 -27.33 5.95
N GLU A 213 -12.44 -28.16 6.59
CA GLU A 213 -13.24 -27.73 7.74
C GLU A 213 -12.31 -27.33 8.90
N GLY A 214 -12.22 -26.02 9.16
CA GLY A 214 -11.23 -25.43 10.06
C GLY A 214 -10.34 -24.34 9.44
N MET A 215 -10.44 -24.11 8.12
CA MET A 215 -9.60 -23.16 7.38
C MET A 215 -10.40 -22.16 6.51
N ARG A 216 -9.79 -21.01 6.19
CA ARG A 216 -10.29 -19.95 5.31
C ARG A 216 -9.38 -19.77 4.10
N LYS A 217 -9.94 -19.30 2.98
CA LYS A 217 -9.16 -18.86 1.81
C LYS A 217 -8.30 -17.63 2.18
N ALA A 218 -7.02 -17.65 1.80
CA ALA A 218 -6.15 -16.47 1.77
C ALA A 218 -6.59 -15.49 0.67
N ALA A 219 -6.37 -14.19 0.87
CA ALA A 219 -6.75 -13.17 -0.13
C ALA A 219 -5.83 -13.16 -1.37
N THR A 220 -4.58 -13.61 -1.23
CA THR A 220 -3.61 -13.82 -2.32
C THR A 220 -3.24 -15.30 -2.48
N ASP A 221 -2.74 -15.67 -3.67
CA ASP A 221 -2.31 -17.04 -3.96
C ASP A 221 -0.86 -17.25 -3.47
N LEU A 222 -0.74 -17.70 -2.21
CA LEU A 222 0.53 -17.83 -1.47
C LEU A 222 1.36 -19.06 -1.87
N GLY A 223 1.75 -19.15 -3.14
CA GLY A 223 2.68 -20.18 -3.62
C GLY A 223 2.16 -21.61 -3.57
N CYS A 224 0.84 -21.82 -3.53
CA CYS A 224 0.26 -23.10 -3.91
C CYS A 224 0.27 -23.17 -5.44
N ASP A 225 1.11 -24.02 -6.03
CA ASP A 225 1.28 -24.11 -7.49
C ASP A 225 -0.06 -24.33 -8.24
N ILE A 226 -0.99 -25.00 -7.56
CA ILE A 226 -2.27 -25.54 -8.06
C ILE A 226 -3.23 -25.72 -6.88
N GLY A 227 -3.86 -24.63 -6.45
CA GLY A 227 -4.84 -24.65 -5.37
C GLY A 227 -4.99 -23.31 -4.68
N ILE A 228 -5.93 -23.22 -3.74
CA ILE A 228 -6.10 -22.02 -2.92
C ILE A 228 -5.38 -22.23 -1.60
N CYS A 229 -4.52 -21.29 -1.18
CA CYS A 229 -3.94 -21.36 0.16
C CYS A 229 -5.03 -21.23 1.21
N CYS A 230 -5.19 -22.27 2.04
CA CYS A 230 -6.17 -22.35 3.10
C CYS A 230 -5.48 -22.17 4.45
N LEU A 231 -5.57 -20.95 4.99
CA LEU A 231 -5.05 -20.60 6.30
C LEU A 231 -6.00 -21.09 7.40
N PRO A 232 -5.54 -21.36 8.63
CA PRO A 232 -6.42 -21.64 9.75
C PRO A 232 -7.53 -20.60 9.93
N LEU A 233 -8.69 -21.01 10.47
CA LEU A 233 -9.73 -20.09 10.94
C LEU A 233 -9.33 -19.34 12.23
N GLU A 234 -8.24 -19.77 12.88
CA GLU A 234 -7.64 -19.05 14.00
C GLU A 234 -6.85 -17.84 13.47
N GLU A 235 -7.00 -16.69 14.14
CA GLU A 235 -6.62 -15.37 13.62
C GLU A 235 -5.09 -15.23 13.49
N VAL A 236 -4.63 -14.90 12.28
CA VAL A 236 -3.22 -14.51 12.03
C VAL A 236 -3.01 -13.14 12.66
N ALA A 237 -2.18 -13.10 13.70
CA ALA A 237 -1.99 -11.90 14.51
C ALA A 237 -1.11 -10.86 13.80
N CYS A 238 -1.56 -9.60 13.77
CA CYS A 238 -0.75 -8.46 13.37
C CYS A 238 -0.38 -7.61 14.59
N TYR A 239 0.90 -7.23 14.64
CA TYR A 239 1.57 -6.53 15.74
C TYR A 239 1.63 -7.25 17.10
N ARG A 240 2.49 -6.72 17.97
CA ARG A 240 2.95 -7.25 19.26
C ARG A 240 1.89 -7.26 20.37
N ASP A 241 0.75 -6.59 20.15
CA ASP A 241 -0.27 -6.27 21.17
C ASP A 241 -1.69 -6.75 20.79
N GLY A 242 -1.82 -7.61 19.77
CA GLY A 242 -3.04 -8.43 19.57
C GLY A 242 -4.06 -7.96 18.51
N GLY A 243 -3.61 -7.40 17.38
CA GLY A 243 -4.46 -7.20 16.20
C GLY A 243 -4.61 -8.46 15.33
N TYR A 244 -5.47 -8.42 14.31
CA TYR A 244 -5.65 -9.52 13.34
C TYR A 244 -5.78 -9.01 11.89
N CYS A 245 -5.29 -9.79 10.92
CA CYS A 245 -5.46 -9.47 9.50
C CYS A 245 -6.89 -9.78 9.01
N THR A 246 -7.47 -8.89 8.19
CA THR A 246 -8.78 -9.08 7.53
C THR A 246 -8.68 -8.90 6.01
N PRO A 247 -9.32 -9.76 5.20
CA PRO A 247 -9.24 -9.67 3.74
C PRO A 247 -9.79 -8.36 3.18
N ASN A 248 -9.13 -7.87 2.14
CA ASN A 248 -9.53 -6.67 1.39
C ASN A 248 -10.89 -6.90 0.69
N ALA A 249 -11.85 -6.00 0.91
CA ALA A 249 -13.14 -6.07 0.24
C ALA A 249 -13.04 -5.46 -1.16
N SER A 250 -12.87 -6.31 -2.19
CA SER A 250 -12.67 -5.89 -3.59
C SER A 250 -13.87 -5.21 -4.26
N ASP A 251 -14.98 -5.00 -3.56
CA ASP A 251 -16.18 -4.30 -4.04
C ASP A 251 -16.32 -2.92 -3.36
N SER A 252 -16.18 -1.85 -4.14
CA SER A 252 -16.04 -0.44 -3.74
C SER A 252 -17.26 0.22 -3.08
N THR A 253 -18.15 -0.56 -2.48
CA THR A 253 -19.35 -0.10 -1.76
C THR A 253 -19.56 -0.73 -0.39
N SER A 254 -18.67 -1.63 0.05
CA SER A 254 -18.70 -2.21 1.39
C SER A 254 -17.79 -1.41 2.34
N LEU A 255 -18.38 -0.76 3.35
CA LEU A 255 -17.63 -0.16 4.47
C LEU A 255 -16.75 -1.23 5.13
N LEU A 256 -15.43 -1.02 5.15
CA LEU A 256 -14.51 -1.83 5.94
C LEU A 256 -14.99 -1.84 7.39
N THR A 257 -15.24 -3.03 7.93
CA THR A 257 -15.69 -3.21 9.31
C THR A 257 -14.78 -4.19 10.02
N CYS A 258 -13.74 -3.64 10.66
CA CYS A 258 -13.10 -4.32 11.78
C CYS A 258 -14.15 -4.63 12.86
N ARG A 259 -13.90 -5.69 13.63
CA ARG A 259 -14.75 -6.10 14.75
C ARG A 259 -14.81 -4.97 15.78
N GLU A 260 -15.96 -4.82 16.44
CA GLU A 260 -16.16 -3.88 17.55
C GLU A 260 -15.00 -3.95 18.56
N GLY A 261 -14.30 -2.82 18.76
CA GLY A 261 -13.05 -2.71 19.52
C GLY A 261 -11.76 -2.57 18.68
N PHE A 262 -11.84 -2.72 17.35
CA PHE A 262 -10.70 -2.66 16.44
C PHE A 262 -10.93 -1.64 15.31
N THR A 263 -9.87 -0.97 14.85
CA THR A 263 -9.87 -0.06 13.70
C THR A 263 -8.83 -0.50 12.66
N PRO A 264 -9.00 -0.13 11.38
CA PRO A 264 -7.93 -0.27 10.40
C PRO A 264 -6.68 0.49 10.86
N ALA A 265 -5.52 -0.10 10.66
CA ALA A 265 -4.21 0.52 10.83
C ALA A 265 -3.37 0.31 9.56
N ASP A 266 -2.42 1.21 9.31
CA ASP A 266 -1.52 1.13 8.15
C ASP A 266 -0.65 -0.13 8.23
N SER A 267 -0.31 -0.68 7.06
CA SER A 267 -0.11 -2.12 6.85
C SER A 267 1.34 -2.61 6.96
N ASP A 268 2.30 -1.69 7.12
CA ASP A 268 3.77 -1.84 7.07
C ASP A 268 4.38 -2.96 7.93
N LEU A 269 3.60 -3.64 8.79
CA LEU A 269 4.05 -4.64 9.76
C LEU A 269 3.24 -5.95 9.73
N GLY A 270 2.93 -6.46 8.53
CA GLY A 270 2.83 -7.92 8.31
C GLY A 270 1.57 -8.47 7.64
N CYS A 271 0.52 -7.66 7.39
CA CYS A 271 -0.64 -8.13 6.62
C CYS A 271 -0.50 -7.95 5.09
N ASP A 272 0.43 -7.10 4.64
CA ASP A 272 0.66 -6.83 3.20
C ASP A 272 1.12 -8.05 2.42
N ALA A 273 1.89 -8.96 3.04
CA ALA A 273 2.27 -10.24 2.43
C ALA A 273 1.05 -11.11 2.02
N PHE A 274 -0.13 -10.82 2.59
CA PHE A 274 -1.38 -11.53 2.33
C PHE A 274 -2.40 -10.70 1.54
N GLY A 275 -2.09 -9.43 1.21
CA GLY A 275 -3.05 -8.48 0.63
C GLY A 275 -4.21 -8.12 1.56
N GLU A 276 -4.01 -8.25 2.87
CA GLU A 276 -5.02 -8.05 3.92
C GLU A 276 -4.74 -6.77 4.73
N TRP A 277 -5.76 -6.16 5.33
CA TRP A 277 -5.58 -5.02 6.24
C TRP A 277 -5.39 -5.49 7.67
N CYS A 278 -4.55 -4.82 8.46
CA CYS A 278 -4.47 -5.06 9.90
C CYS A 278 -5.63 -4.33 10.62
N CYS A 279 -6.48 -5.10 11.30
CA CYS A 279 -7.39 -4.57 12.31
C CYS A 279 -6.67 -4.57 13.66
N ALA A 280 -6.13 -3.41 14.06
CA ALA A 280 -5.52 -3.20 15.36
C ALA A 280 -6.57 -2.78 16.40
N ALA A 281 -6.32 -3.00 17.70
CA ALA A 281 -7.23 -2.56 18.76
C ALA A 281 -7.34 -1.03 18.75
N GLY A 282 -8.53 -0.51 18.42
CA GLY A 282 -8.71 0.83 17.89
C GLY A 282 -8.93 1.92 18.92
N GLY A 283 -8.10 1.94 19.98
CA GLY A 283 -7.98 3.10 20.85
C GLY A 283 -6.92 4.07 20.30
N PRO A 284 -6.97 5.37 20.64
CA PRO A 284 -5.74 6.15 20.65
C PRO A 284 -4.71 5.42 21.54
N PRO A 285 -3.39 5.61 21.33
CA PRO A 285 -2.43 5.09 22.29
C PRO A 285 -2.82 5.66 23.66
N CYS A 286 -2.97 4.74 24.61
CA CYS A 286 -3.49 5.03 25.93
C CYS A 286 -2.50 4.44 26.93
N ILE A 287 -2.28 5.17 28.01
CA ILE A 287 -1.29 4.78 28.99
C ILE A 287 -1.88 3.59 29.79
N PRO A 288 -1.22 2.41 29.79
CA PRO A 288 -1.69 1.23 30.50
C PRO A 288 -1.53 1.39 32.01
N GLU A 289 -2.07 0.43 32.78
CA GLU A 289 -1.99 0.41 34.24
C GLU A 289 -0.52 0.37 34.70
N GLY A 290 -0.14 1.30 35.57
CA GLY A 290 1.25 1.55 35.99
C GLY A 290 2.09 2.42 35.03
N GLY A 291 1.57 2.75 33.85
CA GLY A 291 2.20 3.66 32.90
C GLY A 291 2.12 5.13 33.32
N TRP A 292 3.01 5.96 32.78
CA TRP A 292 3.23 7.36 33.16
C TRP A 292 2.82 8.31 32.04
N GLY A 293 2.22 9.45 32.38
CA GLY A 293 1.86 10.53 31.45
C GLY A 293 2.11 11.92 32.05
N TYR A 294 1.90 12.98 31.25
CA TYR A 294 2.14 14.37 31.66
C TYR A 294 0.94 15.28 31.39
N TYR A 295 0.63 16.14 32.36
CA TYR A 295 -0.38 17.20 32.27
C TYR A 295 0.19 18.44 31.57
N GLY A 296 0.36 18.34 30.25
CA GLY A 296 0.84 19.42 29.40
C GLY A 296 2.35 19.41 29.18
N TYR A 297 2.75 19.64 27.94
CA TYR A 297 4.14 19.93 27.60
C TYR A 297 4.40 21.45 27.75
N PRO A 298 5.61 21.86 28.17
CA PRO A 298 6.04 23.24 27.98
C PRO A 298 6.04 23.58 26.48
N GLU A 299 5.56 24.77 26.10
CA GLU A 299 5.45 25.24 24.71
C GLU A 299 6.79 25.25 23.93
N ASP A 300 7.93 25.13 24.64
CA ASP A 300 9.30 25.17 24.11
C ASP A 300 9.88 23.80 23.71
N LEU A 301 9.13 22.70 23.76
CA LEU A 301 9.60 21.34 23.45
C LEU A 301 8.71 20.63 22.45
N ASP A 302 9.32 20.00 21.43
CA ASP A 302 8.62 19.19 20.42
C ASP A 302 7.72 18.14 21.11
N PRO A 303 6.40 18.12 20.84
CA PRO A 303 5.50 17.17 21.48
C PRO A 303 5.80 15.74 20.99
N PRO A 304 5.73 14.73 21.86
CA PRO A 304 5.72 13.34 21.41
C PRO A 304 4.48 13.07 20.56
N GLU A 305 4.55 12.03 19.72
CA GLU A 305 3.47 11.65 18.81
C GLU A 305 2.10 11.57 19.52
N PRO A 306 1.00 11.99 18.85
CA PRO A 306 -0.29 12.20 19.49
C PRO A 306 -0.87 10.90 20.07
N GLY A 307 -0.82 10.78 21.41
CA GLY A 307 -1.38 9.64 22.14
C GLY A 307 -0.69 9.25 23.46
N TRP A 308 -0.09 10.19 24.20
CA TRP A 308 0.51 9.89 25.52
C TRP A 308 -0.07 10.78 26.64
N THR A 309 -1.32 11.21 26.49
CA THR A 309 -2.00 12.16 27.38
C THR A 309 -3.19 11.59 28.14
N GLU A 310 -3.66 10.38 27.81
CA GLU A 310 -4.84 9.76 28.42
C GLU A 310 -4.56 8.32 28.88
N CYS A 311 -5.20 7.93 29.98
CA CYS A 311 -5.18 6.55 30.48
C CYS A 311 -6.13 5.65 29.68
N CYS A 312 -5.83 4.36 29.58
CA CYS A 312 -6.74 3.40 28.95
C CYS A 312 -8.10 3.30 29.66
N GLU A 313 -9.12 2.81 28.95
CA GLU A 313 -10.49 2.71 29.48
C GLU A 313 -10.54 1.92 30.80
N GLY A 314 -11.24 2.48 31.79
CA GLY A 314 -11.33 1.89 33.12
C GLY A 314 -10.07 2.06 33.98
N LEU A 315 -9.16 2.96 33.59
CA LEU A 315 -8.10 3.51 34.42
C LEU A 315 -8.36 5.00 34.70
N THR A 316 -7.86 5.50 35.83
CA THR A 316 -7.93 6.90 36.25
C THR A 316 -6.50 7.45 36.36
N PRO A 317 -6.21 8.66 35.87
CA PRO A 317 -4.91 9.30 36.12
C PRO A 317 -4.85 9.73 37.59
N ALA A 318 -3.94 9.13 38.36
CA ALA A 318 -3.61 9.57 39.71
C ALA A 318 -2.38 10.49 39.67
N SER A 319 -2.39 11.53 40.51
CA SER A 319 -1.21 12.37 40.73
C SER A 319 -0.01 11.50 41.09
N ASN A 320 1.17 11.79 40.53
CA ASN A 320 2.39 11.08 40.83
C ASN A 320 2.86 11.34 42.29
N ALA A 321 2.20 10.69 43.24
CA ALA A 321 2.47 10.77 44.67
C ALA A 321 3.20 9.51 45.16
N MET A 322 4.11 9.73 46.09
CA MET A 322 4.82 8.68 46.84
C MET A 322 4.73 8.95 48.33
N MET A 323 4.73 7.89 49.12
CA MET A 323 4.73 7.98 50.57
C MET A 323 6.15 8.18 51.11
N ASP A 324 6.32 9.09 52.06
CA ASP A 324 7.61 9.31 52.73
C ASP A 324 7.82 8.40 53.96
N GLU A 325 8.99 8.53 54.61
CA GLU A 325 9.35 7.80 55.82
C GLU A 325 8.39 8.02 57.02
N ASN A 326 7.53 9.05 56.97
CA ASN A 326 6.56 9.38 58.01
C ASN A 326 5.15 8.84 57.71
N GLY A 327 4.93 8.28 56.52
CA GLY A 327 3.60 7.92 56.04
C GLY A 327 2.84 9.08 55.40
N GLU A 328 3.48 10.21 55.11
CA GLU A 328 2.86 11.36 54.45
C GLU A 328 2.99 11.23 52.93
N CYS A 329 1.87 11.43 52.23
CA CYS A 329 1.79 11.37 50.77
C CYS A 329 2.31 12.68 50.16
N ASN A 330 3.47 12.61 49.53
CA ASN A 330 4.12 13.72 48.87
C ASN A 330 3.93 13.58 47.35
N VAL A 331 3.25 14.54 46.75
CA VAL A 331 3.17 14.68 45.28
C VAL A 331 4.54 15.08 44.78
N LEU A 332 5.10 14.33 43.81
CA LEU A 332 6.35 14.70 43.17
C LEU A 332 6.13 15.98 42.32
N PRO A 333 7.14 16.88 42.25
CA PRO A 333 6.95 18.25 41.76
C PRO A 333 6.83 18.38 40.23
N ASP A 334 6.74 17.26 39.52
CA ASP A 334 6.66 17.20 38.06
C ASP A 334 5.19 16.98 37.67
N ASP A 335 4.70 17.70 36.66
CA ASP A 335 3.31 17.68 36.16
C ASP A 335 2.95 16.34 35.49
N SER A 336 3.06 15.26 36.26
CA SER A 336 3.04 13.87 35.82
C SER A 336 1.95 13.09 36.57
N PHE A 337 1.33 12.16 35.87
CA PHE A 337 0.35 11.23 36.42
C PHE A 337 0.75 9.79 36.12
N VAL A 338 0.17 8.86 36.89
CA VAL A 338 0.27 7.43 36.64
C VAL A 338 -1.14 6.88 36.51
N CYS A 339 -1.35 6.03 35.51
CA CYS A 339 -2.65 5.42 35.25
C CYS A 339 -2.89 4.21 36.16
N VAL A 340 -3.97 4.24 36.93
CA VAL A 340 -4.28 3.28 37.99
C VAL A 340 -5.77 2.90 37.97
N ARG A 341 -6.18 1.82 38.61
CA ARG A 341 -7.56 1.31 38.67
C ARG A 341 -8.14 1.36 40.09
N CYS A 342 -8.06 2.51 40.74
CA CYS A 342 -8.61 2.66 42.09
C CYS A 342 -10.11 2.30 42.19
N GLY A 343 -10.50 1.66 43.29
CA GLY A 343 -11.85 1.20 43.61
C GLY A 343 -12.14 -0.27 43.23
N ASN A 344 -11.12 -1.10 43.05
CA ASN A 344 -11.23 -2.51 42.63
C ASN A 344 -11.03 -3.54 43.77
N ASP A 345 -10.74 -3.10 45.01
CA ASP A 345 -10.40 -3.93 46.18
C ASP A 345 -9.04 -4.69 46.05
N ALA A 346 -8.13 -4.31 45.15
CA ALA A 346 -6.78 -4.88 45.05
C ALA A 346 -5.73 -3.87 44.52
N CYS A 347 -4.57 -3.82 45.16
CA CYS A 347 -3.50 -2.85 44.85
C CYS A 347 -2.70 -3.26 43.59
N GLY A 348 -3.03 -2.64 42.45
CA GLY A 348 -2.52 -2.96 41.11
C GLY A 348 -1.14 -2.37 40.74
N PRO A 349 -0.69 -2.55 39.48
CA PRO A 349 0.50 -1.91 38.92
C PRO A 349 0.49 -0.37 39.04
N GLY A 350 1.54 0.19 39.64
CA GLY A 350 1.67 1.63 39.87
C GLY A 350 0.73 2.21 40.95
N GLU A 351 -0.10 1.39 41.57
CA GLU A 351 -0.92 1.77 42.70
C GLU A 351 -0.14 1.75 44.01
N ASN A 352 -0.46 2.70 44.88
CA ASN A 352 -0.03 2.71 46.26
C ASN A 352 -1.06 3.53 47.06
N TYR A 353 -1.01 3.51 48.40
CA TYR A 353 -1.99 4.23 49.23
C TYR A 353 -2.15 5.72 48.86
N CYS A 354 -1.07 6.40 48.42
CA CYS A 354 -1.12 7.80 48.04
C CYS A 354 -1.74 8.08 46.66
N ARG A 355 -2.01 7.03 45.88
CA ARG A 355 -2.63 7.09 44.54
C ARG A 355 -4.03 6.47 44.54
N CYS A 356 -4.21 5.37 45.30
CA CYS A 356 -5.48 4.68 45.51
C CYS A 356 -5.69 4.36 47.00
N GLU A 357 -6.26 5.31 47.76
CA GLU A 357 -6.50 5.14 49.21
C GLU A 357 -7.49 4.00 49.56
N ASP A 358 -8.37 3.64 48.62
CA ASP A 358 -9.42 2.64 48.82
C ASP A 358 -8.94 1.19 48.58
N ASP A 359 -7.93 0.98 47.71
CA ASP A 359 -7.47 -0.36 47.30
C ASP A 359 -6.14 -0.79 47.93
N CYS A 360 -5.26 0.16 48.26
CA CYS A 360 -3.95 -0.09 48.83
C CYS A 360 -3.94 0.28 50.32
N ALA A 361 -3.51 -0.63 51.20
CA ALA A 361 -3.50 -0.35 52.63
C ALA A 361 -2.44 0.69 53.05
N LYS A 362 -2.75 1.43 54.11
CA LYS A 362 -1.74 2.22 54.85
C LYS A 362 -0.66 1.33 55.44
N PRO A 363 0.56 1.86 55.65
CA PRO A 363 1.50 1.25 56.59
C PRO A 363 0.83 1.05 57.94
N GLY A 364 0.73 -0.22 58.37
CA GLY A 364 0.11 -0.64 59.63
C GLY A 364 -1.31 -1.20 59.48
N GLU A 365 -1.89 -1.21 58.28
CA GLU A 365 -3.27 -1.65 58.03
C GLU A 365 -3.42 -2.79 56.99
N CYS A 366 -2.34 -3.37 56.46
CA CYS A 366 -2.44 -4.54 55.58
C CYS A 366 -2.98 -5.78 56.32
N VAL A 367 -3.79 -6.57 55.63
CA VAL A 367 -4.43 -7.80 56.12
C VAL A 367 -3.76 -9.04 55.49
N ASP A 368 -3.45 -8.97 54.19
CA ASP A 368 -2.60 -9.90 53.46
C ASP A 368 -1.75 -9.20 52.39
N ASN A 369 -1.07 -9.98 51.53
CA ASN A 369 -0.10 -9.45 50.57
C ASN A 369 -0.75 -8.68 49.41
N ASN A 370 -2.05 -8.82 49.15
CA ASN A 370 -2.72 -8.11 48.06
C ASN A 370 -3.07 -6.65 48.43
N ASP A 371 -3.08 -6.33 49.73
CA ASP A 371 -3.24 -4.96 50.23
C ASP A 371 -1.94 -4.13 50.12
N CYS A 372 -0.83 -4.78 49.77
CA CYS A 372 0.48 -4.16 49.61
C CYS A 372 0.76 -3.80 48.15
N PRO A 373 1.63 -2.80 47.89
CA PRO A 373 1.96 -2.41 46.54
C PRO A 373 2.47 -3.58 45.70
N SER A 374 2.12 -3.54 44.41
CA SER A 374 2.63 -4.48 43.42
C SER A 374 4.16 -4.50 43.39
N THR A 375 4.74 -5.56 42.83
CA THR A 375 6.21 -5.66 42.74
C THR A 375 6.72 -4.62 41.76
N GLU A 376 7.73 -3.86 42.15
CA GLU A 376 8.36 -2.83 41.31
C GLU A 376 9.78 -3.25 40.92
N CYS A 377 10.27 -2.79 39.77
CA CYS A 377 11.68 -2.93 39.40
C CYS A 377 12.30 -1.59 38.99
N PHE A 378 13.62 -1.50 39.12
CA PHE A 378 14.41 -0.33 38.74
C PHE A 378 15.74 -0.78 38.14
N ASP A 379 16.15 -0.23 37.00
CA ASP A 379 17.49 -0.48 36.47
C ASP A 379 18.55 0.28 37.29
N VAL A 380 19.58 -0.43 37.75
CA VAL A 380 20.62 0.13 38.64
C VAL A 380 22.02 -0.32 38.21
N GLY A 381 22.55 0.37 37.20
CA GLY A 381 23.86 0.06 36.63
C GLY A 381 23.79 -1.08 35.62
N ALA A 382 24.47 -2.20 35.89
CA ALA A 382 24.51 -3.39 35.03
C ALA A 382 23.62 -4.52 35.57
N GLY A 383 22.47 -4.15 36.13
CA GLY A 383 21.50 -5.08 36.72
C GLY A 383 20.29 -4.33 37.22
N CYS A 384 19.29 -5.09 37.64
CA CYS A 384 17.97 -4.60 38.01
C CYS A 384 17.70 -4.87 39.51
N LEU A 385 17.08 -3.90 40.19
CA LEU A 385 16.67 -3.99 41.59
C LEU A 385 15.16 -4.24 41.64
N GLN A 386 14.78 -5.45 42.04
CA GLN A 386 13.38 -5.83 42.23
C GLN A 386 12.98 -5.54 43.68
N ARG A 387 11.88 -4.80 43.89
CA ARG A 387 11.29 -4.55 45.19
C ARG A 387 9.97 -5.31 45.31
N THR A 388 9.97 -6.39 46.09
CA THR A 388 8.74 -7.13 46.42
C THR A 388 8.20 -6.67 47.76
N TRP A 389 6.90 -6.42 47.86
CA TRP A 389 6.23 -6.10 49.13
C TRP A 389 5.52 -7.33 49.72
N ALA A 390 5.50 -7.44 51.04
CA ALA A 390 4.75 -8.46 51.76
C ALA A 390 4.15 -7.88 53.05
N CYS A 391 2.99 -8.38 53.46
CA CYS A 391 2.36 -7.92 54.69
C CYS A 391 2.96 -8.61 55.93
N ASP A 392 3.57 -7.85 56.85
CA ASP A 392 3.95 -8.39 58.16
C ASP A 392 2.69 -8.52 59.03
N GLY A 393 2.11 -9.72 59.05
CA GLY A 393 0.95 -10.06 59.88
C GLY A 393 1.13 -9.91 61.41
N ASN A 394 2.27 -9.42 61.90
CA ASN A 394 2.45 -8.98 63.29
C ASN A 394 2.20 -7.47 63.49
N SER A 395 2.46 -6.64 62.49
CA SER A 395 2.34 -5.18 62.58
C SER A 395 1.26 -4.58 61.67
N GLY A 396 0.89 -5.26 60.59
CA GLY A 396 0.06 -4.71 59.52
C GLY A 396 0.85 -3.80 58.56
N ASP A 397 2.18 -3.75 58.65
CA ASP A 397 3.00 -2.98 57.72
C ASP A 397 3.31 -3.81 56.46
N CYS A 398 3.18 -3.18 55.29
CA CYS A 398 3.79 -3.68 54.07
C CYS A 398 5.30 -3.47 54.14
N VAL A 399 6.05 -4.56 54.27
CA VAL A 399 7.51 -4.56 54.29
C VAL A 399 8.06 -4.89 52.92
N SER A 400 8.99 -4.07 52.43
CA SER A 400 9.70 -4.31 51.17
C SER A 400 10.94 -5.18 51.37
N GLU A 401 11.18 -6.07 50.41
CA GLU A 401 12.44 -6.78 50.21
C GLU A 401 13.06 -6.37 48.87
N ASP A 402 14.24 -5.75 48.94
CA ASP A 402 15.01 -5.29 47.79
C ASP A 402 15.99 -6.39 47.32
N GLN A 403 15.78 -6.93 46.12
CA GLN A 403 16.58 -7.97 45.49
C GLN A 403 17.32 -7.43 44.27
N LEU A 404 18.62 -7.14 44.42
CA LEU A 404 19.48 -6.79 43.28
C LEU A 404 19.81 -8.05 42.46
N ARG A 405 19.33 -8.07 41.22
CA ARG A 405 19.60 -9.08 40.20
C ARG A 405 20.62 -8.55 39.20
N GLN A 406 21.83 -9.10 39.23
CA GLN A 406 22.86 -8.79 38.24
C GLN A 406 22.47 -9.39 36.88
N GLU A 407 22.82 -8.71 35.79
CA GLU A 407 22.63 -9.20 34.40
C GLU A 407 21.15 -9.38 33.97
N LEU A 408 20.19 -8.86 34.76
CA LEU A 408 18.76 -8.76 34.41
C LEU A 408 18.37 -7.29 34.18
N ILE A 409 17.33 -7.05 33.39
CA ILE A 409 16.75 -5.71 33.12
C ILE A 409 15.35 -5.63 33.72
N CYS A 410 14.92 -4.42 34.11
CA CYS A 410 13.56 -4.17 34.58
C CYS A 410 12.54 -4.26 33.45
N ASN A 411 11.61 -5.21 33.55
CA ASN A 411 10.41 -5.20 32.73
C ASN A 411 9.34 -4.35 33.43
N PHE A 412 9.19 -3.10 33.01
CA PHE A 412 8.24 -2.15 33.60
C PHE A 412 6.76 -2.60 33.52
N GLN A 413 6.40 -3.52 32.61
CA GLN A 413 5.03 -4.05 32.53
C GLN A 413 4.75 -5.12 33.60
N THR A 414 5.75 -5.92 33.97
CA THR A 414 5.59 -6.98 34.99
C THR A 414 6.07 -6.55 36.38
N GLY A 415 6.88 -5.49 36.45
CA GLY A 415 7.57 -5.06 37.66
C GLY A 415 8.68 -6.01 38.10
N LEU A 416 9.09 -6.96 37.24
CA LEU A 416 10.09 -7.98 37.54
C LEU A 416 11.43 -7.66 36.88
N CYS A 417 12.51 -8.08 37.56
CA CYS A 417 13.81 -8.17 36.90
C CYS A 417 13.85 -9.47 36.10
N GLU A 418 13.88 -9.35 34.78
CA GLU A 418 13.81 -10.47 33.85
C GLU A 418 15.12 -10.62 33.08
N GLU A 419 15.42 -11.86 32.66
CA GLU A 419 16.61 -12.13 31.85
C GLU A 419 16.47 -11.40 30.53
N TYR A 420 17.44 -10.54 30.22
CA TYR A 420 17.48 -9.90 28.91
C TYR A 420 17.70 -11.00 27.89
N VAL A 421 16.62 -11.38 27.22
CA VAL A 421 16.69 -12.10 25.95
C VAL A 421 17.00 -11.01 24.93
N PRO A 422 18.26 -10.79 24.51
CA PRO A 422 18.50 -9.95 23.36
C PRO A 422 17.67 -10.52 22.21
N LYS A 423 16.83 -9.68 21.61
CA LYS A 423 16.29 -9.99 20.29
C LYS A 423 17.50 -10.07 19.36
N CYS A 424 17.97 -11.29 19.11
CA CYS A 424 19.05 -11.52 18.18
C CYS A 424 18.60 -11.06 16.80
N THR A 425 19.53 -10.47 16.04
CA THR A 425 19.22 -10.01 14.69
C THR A 425 19.07 -11.24 13.77
N PRO A 426 17.93 -11.41 13.08
CA PRO A 426 17.68 -12.57 12.21
C PRO A 426 18.48 -12.47 10.90
N LEU A 427 18.44 -13.54 10.10
CA LEU A 427 19.10 -13.62 8.79
C LEU A 427 18.67 -12.44 7.89
N GLY A 428 19.66 -11.78 7.27
CA GLY A 428 19.49 -10.56 6.46
C GLY A 428 19.19 -9.28 7.25
N GLY A 429 18.92 -9.38 8.56
CA GLY A 429 18.68 -8.23 9.42
C GLY A 429 19.94 -7.40 9.67
N VAL A 430 19.76 -6.09 9.80
CA VAL A 430 20.83 -5.13 10.13
C VAL A 430 20.82 -4.83 11.63
N GLY A 431 21.97 -4.98 12.28
CA GLY A 431 22.16 -4.73 13.72
C GLY A 431 23.15 -3.60 14.01
N SER A 432 23.01 -2.97 15.18
CA SER A 432 23.97 -2.03 15.75
C SER A 432 25.11 -2.79 16.44
N TYR A 433 26.32 -2.22 16.48
CA TYR A 433 27.57 -2.84 16.97
C TYR A 433 27.52 -3.57 18.33
N ASP A 434 26.58 -3.23 19.22
CA ASP A 434 26.41 -3.88 20.53
C ASP A 434 25.42 -5.07 20.53
N GLY A 435 24.73 -5.33 19.41
CA GLY A 435 23.82 -6.46 19.23
C GLY A 435 24.54 -7.77 18.89
N ALA A 436 23.79 -8.87 18.91
CA ALA A 436 24.25 -10.19 18.45
C ALA A 436 23.33 -10.72 17.35
N CYS A 437 23.90 -11.43 16.38
CA CYS A 437 23.14 -12.25 15.45
C CYS A 437 22.54 -13.48 16.16
N CYS A 438 21.51 -14.09 15.58
CA CYS A 438 20.95 -15.34 16.13
C CYS A 438 21.92 -16.51 16.02
N ASP A 439 21.75 -17.53 16.88
CA ASP A 439 22.60 -18.73 16.88
C ASP A 439 22.66 -19.35 15.47
N GLY A 440 23.87 -19.47 14.92
CA GLY A 440 24.12 -19.97 13.56
C GLY A 440 24.30 -18.89 12.49
N LEU A 441 24.26 -17.60 12.86
CA LEU A 441 24.51 -16.47 11.97
C LEU A 441 25.74 -15.67 12.41
N ASP A 442 26.52 -15.20 11.44
CA ASP A 442 27.72 -14.39 11.64
C ASP A 442 27.48 -12.91 11.30
N GLN A 443 28.24 -12.02 11.95
CA GLN A 443 28.22 -10.58 11.69
C GLN A 443 29.08 -10.24 10.46
N ALA A 444 28.43 -9.94 9.34
CA ALA A 444 29.05 -9.41 8.15
C ALA A 444 29.07 -7.88 8.16
N GLU A 445 30.15 -7.27 7.64
CA GLU A 445 30.18 -5.82 7.41
C GLU A 445 29.16 -5.45 6.32
N MET A 446 28.47 -4.32 6.48
CA MET A 446 27.63 -3.77 5.41
C MET A 446 28.55 -3.18 4.33
N VAL A 447 28.59 -3.84 3.20
CA VAL A 447 29.37 -3.44 2.02
C VAL A 447 28.63 -3.87 0.76
N ASP A 448 28.44 -2.91 -0.14
CA ASP A 448 27.77 -3.13 -1.43
C ASP A 448 28.81 -3.33 -2.54
N GLU A 449 28.52 -4.20 -3.50
CA GLU A 449 29.35 -4.41 -4.67
C GLU A 449 28.87 -3.55 -5.84
N ASP A 450 29.78 -2.80 -6.45
CA ASP A 450 29.54 -2.07 -7.70
C ASP A 450 29.27 -3.07 -8.85
N PRO A 451 28.04 -3.18 -9.40
CA PRO A 451 27.73 -4.18 -10.42
C PRO A 451 28.50 -3.94 -11.73
N ALA A 452 29.01 -2.73 -11.97
CA ALA A 452 29.78 -2.40 -13.17
C ALA A 452 31.30 -2.56 -12.98
N THR A 453 31.81 -2.65 -11.74
CA THR A 453 33.27 -2.65 -11.48
C THR A 453 33.77 -3.71 -10.49
N GLY A 454 32.88 -4.43 -9.79
CA GLY A 454 33.24 -5.35 -8.71
C GLY A 454 33.95 -4.67 -7.54
N GLN A 455 33.73 -3.37 -7.33
CA GLN A 455 34.32 -2.62 -6.22
C GLN A 455 33.40 -2.60 -5.00
N CYS A 456 34.00 -2.90 -3.86
CA CYS A 456 33.34 -2.94 -2.56
C CYS A 456 33.24 -1.55 -1.92
N TYR A 457 32.01 -1.05 -1.74
CA TYR A 457 31.72 0.22 -1.06
C TYR A 457 31.28 -0.03 0.38
N TYR A 458 32.18 0.23 1.33
CA TYR A 458 31.94 0.06 2.76
C TYR A 458 31.18 1.25 3.34
N TYR A 459 30.12 0.98 4.11
CA TYR A 459 29.37 2.01 4.81
C TYR A 459 30.08 2.40 6.11
N ASP A 460 30.35 3.70 6.32
CA ASP A 460 30.97 4.25 7.55
C ASP A 460 29.94 4.38 8.70
N CYS A 461 29.04 3.40 8.83
CA CYS A 461 28.08 3.27 9.91
C CYS A 461 28.47 2.11 10.82
N ALA A 462 28.21 2.22 12.13
CA ALA A 462 28.52 1.18 13.12
C ALA A 462 27.49 0.03 13.09
N CYS A 463 27.24 -0.50 11.89
CA CYS A 463 26.21 -1.47 11.58
C CYS A 463 26.81 -2.77 11.01
N TYR A 464 26.18 -3.91 11.28
CA TYR A 464 26.48 -5.19 10.63
C TYR A 464 25.20 -5.79 10.05
N ARG A 465 25.33 -6.77 9.16
CA ARG A 465 24.24 -7.65 8.71
C ARG A 465 24.48 -9.07 9.21
N CYS A 466 23.43 -9.82 9.54
CA CYS A 466 23.56 -11.23 9.94
C CYS A 466 23.38 -12.17 8.76
N LEU A 467 24.42 -12.96 8.45
CA LEU A 467 24.53 -13.82 7.26
C LEU A 467 25.01 -15.24 7.66
N VAL A 468 25.04 -16.21 6.73
CA VAL A 468 25.45 -17.61 6.99
C VAL A 468 26.84 -17.86 6.41
N LEU A 469 27.84 -17.16 6.95
CA LEU A 469 29.18 -17.16 6.37
C LEU A 469 29.87 -18.55 6.50
N GLY A 470 30.40 -19.04 5.38
CA GLY A 470 31.24 -20.23 5.28
C GLY A 470 30.49 -21.54 5.02
N ASP A 471 29.25 -21.50 4.50
CA ASP A 471 28.46 -22.70 4.18
C ASP A 471 28.66 -23.24 2.75
N GLY A 472 29.29 -22.46 1.87
CA GLY A 472 29.58 -22.76 0.47
C GLY A 472 28.58 -22.21 -0.55
N PHE A 473 27.53 -21.49 -0.13
CA PHE A 473 26.50 -20.91 -0.98
C PHE A 473 26.54 -19.38 -0.95
N CYS A 474 26.24 -18.73 -2.08
CA CYS A 474 26.26 -17.26 -2.19
C CYS A 474 24.83 -16.71 -2.15
N ASP A 475 24.27 -16.60 -0.94
CA ASP A 475 22.87 -16.26 -0.71
C ASP A 475 22.58 -14.74 -0.89
N ARG A 476 22.55 -14.30 -2.15
CA ARG A 476 22.32 -12.87 -2.49
C ARG A 476 21.01 -12.29 -1.93
N GLN A 477 19.99 -13.11 -1.68
CA GLN A 477 18.70 -12.65 -1.14
C GLN A 477 18.77 -12.27 0.35
N SER A 478 19.59 -12.94 1.16
CA SER A 478 19.84 -12.53 2.55
C SER A 478 20.82 -11.35 2.61
N GLY A 479 21.60 -11.15 1.54
CA GLY A 479 22.50 -10.02 1.33
C GLY A 479 23.97 -10.42 1.23
N GLU A 480 24.27 -11.67 0.89
CA GLU A 480 25.64 -12.10 0.59
C GLU A 480 26.10 -11.59 -0.78
N ASN A 481 27.35 -11.15 -0.86
CA ASN A 481 28.01 -10.71 -2.09
C ASN A 481 29.53 -10.97 -2.00
N THR A 482 30.27 -10.71 -3.09
CA THR A 482 31.71 -11.03 -3.12
C THR A 482 32.55 -10.19 -2.13
N CYS A 483 31.98 -9.11 -1.59
CA CYS A 483 32.63 -8.20 -0.66
C CYS A 483 32.42 -8.57 0.81
N ASN A 484 31.33 -9.25 1.17
CA ASN A 484 30.99 -9.61 2.56
C ASN A 484 30.98 -11.12 2.86
N SER A 485 31.00 -11.98 1.83
CA SER A 485 31.03 -13.44 1.96
C SER A 485 32.15 -14.07 1.15
N ASP A 486 32.93 -14.95 1.79
CA ASP A 486 33.96 -15.76 1.13
C ASP A 486 33.33 -16.84 0.22
N ASP A 487 32.07 -17.23 0.46
CA ASP A 487 31.33 -18.23 -0.33
C ASP A 487 30.94 -17.69 -1.71
N CYS A 488 30.79 -16.38 -1.82
CA CYS A 488 30.70 -15.65 -3.08
C CYS A 488 32.08 -15.46 -3.77
N GLN A 489 33.22 -15.65 -3.07
CA GLN A 489 34.55 -15.44 -3.65
C GLN A 489 35.10 -16.68 -4.36
N GLY A 490 34.87 -16.73 -5.67
CA GLY A 490 35.56 -17.68 -6.54
C GLY A 490 34.87 -19.03 -6.68
N GLN A 491 33.53 -19.04 -6.68
CA GLN A 491 32.84 -20.05 -7.46
C GLN A 491 33.40 -20.00 -8.89
N PRO A 492 33.90 -21.13 -9.44
CA PRO A 492 34.25 -21.18 -10.85
C PRO A 492 33.00 -20.93 -11.70
N PRO A 493 33.12 -20.43 -12.94
CA PRO A 493 31.99 -20.48 -13.87
C PRO A 493 31.47 -21.92 -13.92
N VAL A 494 30.15 -22.08 -13.93
CA VAL A 494 29.48 -23.39 -13.93
C VAL A 494 30.13 -24.30 -14.98
N ASP A 495 30.50 -25.53 -14.57
CA ASP A 495 31.05 -26.56 -15.45
C ASP A 495 29.93 -27.00 -16.42
N CYS A 496 29.75 -26.23 -17.50
CA CYS A 496 28.71 -26.41 -18.49
C CYS A 496 29.06 -27.50 -19.51
N ASN A 497 28.05 -28.13 -20.10
CA ASN A 497 28.16 -29.07 -21.21
C ASN A 497 27.40 -28.56 -22.45
N THR A 498 26.29 -27.83 -22.26
CA THR A 498 25.58 -27.05 -23.28
C THR A 498 25.44 -25.58 -22.86
N ASP A 499 24.98 -24.72 -23.77
CA ASP A 499 24.72 -23.31 -23.46
C ASP A 499 23.58 -23.16 -22.41
N ASP A 500 22.71 -24.17 -22.28
CA ASP A 500 21.59 -24.20 -21.33
C ASP A 500 22.03 -24.45 -19.87
N ASP A 501 23.25 -24.98 -19.66
CA ASP A 501 23.87 -25.11 -18.33
C ASP A 501 24.40 -23.75 -17.80
N CYS A 502 24.29 -22.67 -18.60
CA CYS A 502 24.76 -21.33 -18.24
C CYS A 502 23.62 -20.42 -17.77
N PRO A 503 23.93 -19.34 -17.01
CA PRO A 503 22.91 -18.42 -16.51
C PRO A 503 22.10 -17.79 -17.64
N GLU A 504 20.80 -17.58 -17.39
CA GLU A 504 19.90 -16.88 -18.30
C GLU A 504 20.44 -15.48 -18.67
N PRO A 505 20.15 -14.98 -19.89
CA PRO A 505 20.64 -13.68 -20.32
C PRO A 505 20.08 -12.55 -19.44
N GLN A 506 20.88 -11.49 -19.27
CA GLN A 506 20.49 -10.33 -18.47
C GLN A 506 20.65 -9.05 -19.29
N CYS A 507 19.61 -8.23 -19.35
CA CYS A 507 19.64 -6.92 -19.99
C CYS A 507 19.58 -5.77 -18.98
N PHE A 508 20.06 -4.61 -19.41
CA PHE A 508 19.96 -3.35 -18.66
C PHE A 508 19.93 -2.16 -19.62
N ASP A 509 19.05 -1.20 -19.31
CA ASP A 509 18.93 0.05 -20.06
C ASP A 509 20.11 0.99 -19.75
N LEU A 510 20.78 1.47 -20.79
CA LEU A 510 21.88 2.42 -20.69
C LEU A 510 21.34 3.86 -20.69
N LEU A 511 21.53 4.56 -19.57
CA LEU A 511 21.18 5.98 -19.44
C LEU A 511 22.06 6.87 -20.34
N GLY A 512 21.60 7.10 -21.56
CA GLY A 512 22.22 7.96 -22.56
C GLY A 512 21.20 8.84 -23.32
N PRO A 513 21.66 9.78 -24.17
CA PRO A 513 20.78 10.65 -24.96
C PRO A 513 20.05 9.94 -26.11
N MET A 514 20.25 8.64 -26.27
CA MET A 514 19.49 7.73 -27.12
C MET A 514 19.20 6.49 -26.28
N PRO A 515 17.99 5.89 -26.33
CA PRO A 515 17.74 4.62 -25.67
C PRO A 515 18.66 3.57 -26.29
N ALA A 516 19.49 2.96 -25.46
CA ALA A 516 20.33 1.84 -25.83
C ALA A 516 20.22 0.82 -24.70
N CYS A 517 20.11 -0.44 -25.06
CA CYS A 517 20.07 -1.54 -24.11
C CYS A 517 21.35 -2.36 -24.30
N SER A 518 21.96 -2.77 -23.20
CA SER A 518 23.03 -3.78 -23.23
C SER A 518 22.49 -5.07 -22.63
N TYR A 519 22.79 -6.19 -23.27
CA TYR A 519 22.45 -7.51 -22.76
C TYR A 519 23.67 -8.41 -22.74
N VAL A 520 23.69 -9.31 -21.77
CA VAL A 520 24.78 -10.23 -21.47
C VAL A 520 24.25 -11.63 -21.70
N MET A 521 24.85 -12.35 -22.64
CA MET A 521 24.62 -13.77 -22.86
C MET A 521 25.81 -14.57 -22.35
N TYR A 522 25.57 -15.77 -21.85
CA TYR A 522 26.59 -16.71 -21.44
C TYR A 522 26.59 -17.89 -22.41
N TYR A 523 27.78 -18.29 -22.87
CA TYR A 523 27.95 -19.42 -23.80
C TYR A 523 28.90 -20.45 -23.21
N CYS A 524 28.59 -21.73 -23.38
CA CYS A 524 29.43 -22.81 -22.92
C CYS A 524 30.63 -23.04 -23.85
N MET A 525 31.77 -22.44 -23.52
CA MET A 525 33.00 -22.60 -24.29
C MET A 525 34.07 -23.38 -23.51
N GLY A 526 34.14 -24.68 -23.82
CA GLY A 526 35.20 -25.57 -23.33
C GLY A 526 35.02 -26.07 -21.90
N GLY A 527 33.78 -26.14 -21.42
CA GLY A 527 33.44 -26.54 -20.05
C GLY A 527 33.30 -25.38 -19.07
N ALA A 528 33.17 -24.14 -19.55
CA ALA A 528 32.92 -22.97 -18.73
C ALA A 528 32.01 -21.99 -19.49
N CYS A 529 31.11 -21.35 -18.76
CA CYS A 529 30.30 -20.25 -19.28
C CYS A 529 31.18 -19.01 -19.50
N GLU A 530 31.42 -18.66 -20.76
CA GLU A 530 32.06 -17.40 -21.17
C GLU A 530 31.00 -16.32 -21.39
N GLU A 531 31.18 -15.18 -20.73
CA GLU A 531 30.32 -14.00 -20.85
C GLU A 531 30.55 -13.27 -22.17
N LYS A 532 29.46 -12.87 -22.84
CA LYS A 532 29.49 -12.02 -24.03
C LYS A 532 28.38 -10.96 -23.97
N ALA A 533 28.79 -9.73 -23.63
CA ALA A 533 27.94 -8.56 -23.72
C ALA A 533 27.80 -8.05 -25.18
N GLU A 534 26.57 -7.74 -25.58
CA GLU A 534 26.26 -6.98 -26.79
C GLU A 534 25.37 -5.77 -26.44
N THR A 535 25.54 -4.68 -27.18
CA THR A 535 24.78 -3.44 -26.99
C THR A 535 24.00 -3.11 -28.24
N MET A 536 22.70 -2.85 -28.10
CA MET A 536 21.80 -2.45 -29.18
C MET A 536 21.35 -1.00 -28.98
N ASP A 537 21.73 -0.15 -29.93
CA ASP A 537 21.16 1.20 -30.05
C ASP A 537 19.69 1.10 -30.47
N PHE A 538 18.82 1.94 -29.91
CA PHE A 538 17.36 1.98 -30.15
C PHE A 538 16.62 0.70 -29.69
N ALA A 539 17.12 0.06 -28.65
CA ALA A 539 16.48 -1.06 -27.97
C ALA A 539 16.24 -0.75 -26.48
N ALA A 540 15.25 -1.41 -25.90
CA ALA A 540 14.95 -1.40 -24.46
C ALA A 540 15.10 -2.82 -23.88
N CYS A 541 15.40 -2.92 -22.60
CA CYS A 541 15.46 -4.20 -21.90
C CYS A 541 14.06 -4.80 -21.72
N ASN A 542 13.82 -5.98 -22.30
CA ASN A 542 12.67 -6.80 -21.93
C ASN A 542 13.04 -7.65 -20.70
N TYR A 543 12.56 -7.21 -19.54
CA TYR A 543 12.83 -7.85 -18.25
C TYR A 543 12.20 -9.26 -18.11
N GLU A 544 11.29 -9.67 -19.00
CA GLU A 544 10.76 -11.04 -19.04
C GLU A 544 11.66 -12.00 -19.82
N THR A 545 12.42 -11.51 -20.81
CA THR A 545 13.29 -12.35 -21.68
C THR A 545 14.78 -12.14 -21.44
N GLY A 546 15.16 -11.16 -20.63
CA GLY A 546 16.57 -10.84 -20.36
C GLY A 546 17.33 -10.28 -21.57
N MET A 547 16.63 -9.92 -22.65
CA MET A 547 17.22 -9.47 -23.91
C MET A 547 16.79 -8.06 -24.30
N CYS A 548 17.59 -7.43 -25.16
CA CYS A 548 17.29 -6.12 -25.72
C CYS A 548 16.35 -6.24 -26.92
N GLU A 549 15.15 -5.67 -26.83
CA GLU A 549 14.18 -5.65 -27.93
C GLU A 549 14.19 -4.28 -28.64
N PRO A 550 14.14 -4.25 -29.98
CA PRO A 550 14.10 -3.00 -30.73
C PRO A 550 12.79 -2.25 -30.43
N VAL A 551 12.89 -0.95 -30.13
CA VAL A 551 11.71 -0.13 -29.83
C VAL A 551 10.95 0.13 -31.13
N ASP A 552 9.79 -0.52 -31.29
CA ASP A 552 9.06 -0.67 -32.57
C ASP A 552 8.35 0.61 -33.06
N GLN A 553 8.77 1.79 -32.58
CA GLN A 553 8.35 3.09 -33.07
C GLN A 553 9.56 3.94 -33.46
N THR A 554 9.82 4.02 -34.76
CA THR A 554 10.82 4.93 -35.32
C THR A 554 10.44 6.39 -35.04
N GLU A 555 11.45 7.25 -34.82
CA GLU A 555 11.25 8.67 -34.52
C GLU A 555 10.43 9.41 -35.61
N CYS A 556 10.52 8.96 -36.87
CA CYS A 556 9.67 9.43 -37.97
C CYS A 556 8.18 9.18 -37.70
N ALA A 557 7.81 7.97 -37.27
CA ALA A 557 6.43 7.59 -37.00
C ALA A 557 5.86 8.31 -35.76
N MET A 558 6.66 8.48 -34.70
CA MET A 558 6.28 9.26 -33.51
C MET A 558 6.01 10.73 -33.85
N ARG A 559 6.72 11.30 -34.82
CA ARG A 559 6.47 12.65 -35.37
C ARG A 559 5.36 12.66 -36.44
N GLY A 560 4.62 11.57 -36.66
CA GLY A 560 3.55 11.50 -37.66
C GLY A 560 4.02 11.58 -39.11
N GLY A 561 5.28 11.24 -39.38
CA GLY A 561 5.85 11.12 -40.72
C GLY A 561 5.85 9.68 -41.25
N GLU A 562 6.05 9.54 -42.56
CA GLU A 562 6.23 8.24 -43.22
C GLU A 562 7.68 8.10 -43.73
N CYS A 563 8.30 6.93 -43.51
CA CYS A 563 9.60 6.61 -44.11
C CYS A 563 9.43 6.22 -45.59
N ILE A 564 9.94 7.03 -46.50
CA ILE A 564 9.83 6.84 -47.95
C ILE A 564 11.20 6.51 -48.55
N TYR A 565 11.25 5.58 -49.51
CA TYR A 565 12.50 5.16 -50.17
C TYR A 565 13.20 6.34 -50.88
N TRP A 566 14.53 6.44 -50.80
CA TRP A 566 15.36 7.57 -51.34
C TRP A 566 15.13 7.96 -52.82
N GLN A 567 14.45 7.13 -53.61
CA GLN A 567 14.16 7.40 -55.03
C GLN A 567 12.77 8.00 -55.27
N THR A 568 11.94 8.08 -54.24
CA THR A 568 10.54 8.54 -54.29
C THR A 568 10.46 9.85 -53.51
N PRO A 569 10.16 11.00 -54.15
CA PRO A 569 10.06 12.27 -53.43
C PRO A 569 8.84 12.27 -52.50
N CYS A 570 8.97 12.93 -51.35
CA CYS A 570 7.88 13.14 -50.40
C CYS A 570 6.60 13.68 -51.08
N PRO A 571 5.39 13.24 -50.64
CA PRO A 571 4.14 13.80 -51.15
C PRO A 571 4.06 15.31 -50.88
N PRO A 572 3.39 16.10 -51.75
CA PRO A 572 3.47 17.56 -51.73
C PRO A 572 2.95 18.24 -50.44
N GLU A 573 2.26 17.48 -49.58
CA GLU A 573 1.73 17.92 -48.29
C GLU A 573 2.69 17.58 -47.11
N SER A 574 3.92 17.17 -47.45
CA SER A 574 5.02 16.88 -46.52
C SER A 574 6.37 17.44 -47.03
N PHE A 575 7.39 17.45 -46.18
CA PHE A 575 8.77 17.78 -46.50
C PHE A 575 9.75 16.69 -46.02
N GLU A 576 10.90 16.59 -46.69
CA GLU A 576 12.01 15.69 -46.34
C GLU A 576 12.73 16.24 -45.10
N ALA A 577 12.81 15.45 -44.03
CA ALA A 577 13.58 15.81 -42.84
C ALA A 577 15.09 15.80 -43.15
N GLU A 578 15.87 16.72 -42.54
CA GLU A 578 17.30 16.86 -42.85
C GLU A 578 18.17 15.68 -42.31
N ASP A 579 17.64 14.85 -41.42
CA ASP A 579 18.30 13.68 -40.81
C ASP A 579 17.46 12.39 -40.91
N HIS A 580 18.13 11.23 -40.79
CA HIS A 580 17.51 9.90 -40.77
C HIS A 580 16.82 9.63 -39.42
N LEU A 581 15.65 10.23 -39.18
CA LEU A 581 14.83 10.09 -37.96
C LEU A 581 14.26 8.66 -37.80
N GLY A 582 15.11 7.68 -37.48
CA GLY A 582 14.74 6.27 -37.32
C GLY A 582 14.41 5.50 -38.61
N CYS A 583 14.39 6.15 -39.78
CA CYS A 583 14.28 5.45 -41.07
C CYS A 583 15.60 4.73 -41.44
N ASP A 584 15.52 3.51 -41.98
CA ASP A 584 16.67 2.78 -42.51
C ASP A 584 17.45 3.62 -43.56
N ARG A 585 18.72 3.30 -43.79
CA ARG A 585 19.59 3.94 -44.79
C ARG A 585 19.05 3.90 -46.22
N SER A 586 18.07 3.05 -46.52
CA SER A 586 17.38 2.98 -47.80
C SER A 586 16.19 3.96 -47.94
N SER A 587 15.78 4.64 -46.86
CA SER A 587 14.68 5.60 -46.82
C SER A 587 15.05 6.95 -46.13
N HIS A 588 14.15 7.92 -46.27
CA HIS A 588 14.16 9.24 -45.63
C HIS A 588 12.77 9.51 -45.02
N CYS A 589 12.70 10.34 -43.97
CA CYS A 589 11.44 10.65 -43.31
C CYS A 589 10.73 11.82 -44.01
N CYS A 590 9.47 11.61 -44.39
CA CYS A 590 8.59 12.65 -44.94
C CYS A 590 7.61 13.12 -43.87
N LEU A 591 7.82 14.34 -43.36
CA LEU A 591 7.04 14.94 -42.26
C LEU A 591 5.98 15.91 -42.80
N PRO A 592 4.73 15.92 -42.30
CA PRO A 592 3.70 16.87 -42.74
C PRO A 592 4.11 18.34 -42.49
N TRP A 593 3.70 19.26 -43.38
CA TRP A 593 4.05 20.70 -43.27
C TRP A 593 3.56 21.39 -41.99
N GLU A 594 2.61 20.79 -41.26
CA GLU A 594 2.03 21.37 -40.04
C GLU A 594 3.00 21.40 -38.84
N MET A 595 4.18 20.78 -38.93
CA MET A 595 5.21 20.79 -37.87
C MET A 595 6.29 21.87 -38.02
N GLN A 596 6.19 22.79 -38.98
CA GLN A 596 7.07 23.98 -38.97
C GLN A 596 6.53 25.04 -38.02
N CYS A 597 7.16 25.15 -36.85
CA CYS A 597 6.88 26.25 -35.93
C CYS A 597 7.44 27.57 -36.45
N TYR A 598 6.74 28.67 -36.18
CA TYR A 598 7.21 30.03 -36.41
C TYR A 598 7.43 30.79 -35.10
N SER A 599 6.92 30.24 -34.00
CA SER A 599 6.95 30.73 -32.63
C SER A 599 6.76 29.55 -31.66
N ASN A 600 7.03 29.75 -30.37
CA ASN A 600 6.83 28.69 -29.35
C ASN A 600 5.34 28.33 -29.18
N GLU A 601 4.41 29.21 -29.57
CA GLU A 601 2.96 28.96 -29.53
C GLU A 601 2.52 27.85 -30.52
N ASP A 602 3.33 27.60 -31.57
CA ASP A 602 3.07 26.55 -32.56
C ASP A 602 3.52 25.15 -32.08
N CYS A 603 4.18 25.04 -30.93
CA CYS A 603 4.86 23.82 -30.47
C CYS A 603 4.11 23.00 -29.40
N GLY A 604 2.83 23.30 -29.18
CA GLY A 604 2.02 22.66 -28.14
C GLY A 604 2.20 23.26 -26.74
N SER A 605 1.31 22.89 -25.83
CA SER A 605 1.35 23.31 -24.43
C SER A 605 2.33 22.45 -23.62
N SER A 606 3.06 23.09 -22.69
CA SER A 606 3.89 22.39 -21.72
C SER A 606 3.08 21.43 -20.84
N TYR A 607 3.70 20.34 -20.44
CA TYR A 607 3.16 19.38 -19.47
C TYR A 607 4.22 19.09 -18.39
N CYS A 608 3.82 18.43 -17.32
CA CYS A 608 4.73 17.97 -16.29
C CYS A 608 4.65 16.46 -16.09
N ALA A 609 5.63 15.90 -15.39
CA ALA A 609 5.66 14.53 -14.91
C ALA A 609 6.32 14.47 -13.52
N ASP A 610 5.86 13.57 -12.65
CA ASP A 610 6.48 13.30 -11.36
C ASP A 610 7.72 12.40 -11.53
N LEU A 611 8.75 12.64 -10.72
CA LEU A 611 9.99 11.89 -10.66
C LEU A 611 9.96 10.88 -9.52
N GLN A 612 10.43 9.65 -9.77
CA GLN A 612 10.66 8.66 -8.71
C GLN A 612 11.72 9.21 -7.74
N GLY A 613 11.30 9.54 -6.51
CA GLY A 613 12.15 10.14 -5.48
C GLY A 613 11.62 11.44 -4.87
N GLY A 614 10.53 12.02 -5.37
CA GLY A 614 9.93 13.24 -4.81
C GLY A 614 10.43 14.50 -5.53
N GLY A 615 9.88 14.74 -6.72
CA GLY A 615 10.19 15.91 -7.55
C GLY A 615 9.32 15.92 -8.79
N CYS A 616 9.32 17.02 -9.51
CA CYS A 616 8.51 17.21 -10.70
C CYS A 616 9.32 17.84 -11.82
N GLN A 617 9.05 17.40 -13.04
CA GLN A 617 9.75 17.79 -14.25
C GLN A 617 8.77 18.45 -15.22
N ILE A 618 9.02 19.70 -15.61
CA ILE A 618 8.27 20.40 -16.68
C ILE A 618 8.96 20.11 -18.01
N ILE A 619 8.18 19.64 -18.98
CA ILE A 619 8.58 19.47 -20.38
C ILE A 619 7.84 20.55 -21.19
N TYR A 620 8.60 21.38 -21.90
CA TYR A 620 8.06 22.47 -22.71
C TYR A 620 8.81 22.58 -24.04
N SER A 621 8.09 22.91 -25.11
CA SER A 621 8.65 22.94 -26.45
C SER A 621 9.04 24.35 -26.90
N GLU A 622 10.30 24.57 -27.27
CA GLU A 622 10.76 25.83 -27.88
C GLU A 622 10.89 25.72 -29.39
N CYS A 623 10.51 26.76 -30.11
CA CYS A 623 10.68 26.82 -31.56
C CYS A 623 12.09 27.28 -31.93
N ALA A 624 12.97 26.34 -32.27
CA ALA A 624 14.33 26.60 -32.72
C ALA A 624 14.49 26.26 -34.20
N ASN A 625 14.86 27.24 -35.02
CA ASN A 625 15.12 27.08 -36.46
C ASN A 625 13.96 26.47 -37.29
N GLY A 626 12.72 26.57 -36.81
CA GLY A 626 11.54 26.00 -37.47
C GLY A 626 11.18 24.58 -37.03
N GLN A 627 11.86 24.05 -36.00
CA GLN A 627 11.54 22.80 -35.34
C GLN A 627 11.21 23.06 -33.88
N CYS A 628 10.22 22.32 -33.35
CA CYS A 628 9.96 22.28 -31.92
C CYS A 628 10.97 21.35 -31.25
N LEU A 629 11.76 21.90 -30.32
CA LEU A 629 12.66 21.15 -29.46
C LEU A 629 12.04 21.06 -28.07
N GLU A 630 11.85 19.84 -27.55
CA GLU A 630 11.49 19.65 -26.16
C GLU A 630 12.67 20.06 -25.27
N MET A 631 12.35 20.87 -24.27
CA MET A 631 13.24 21.37 -23.23
C MET A 631 12.68 20.91 -21.89
N THR A 632 13.56 20.42 -21.03
CA THR A 632 13.18 19.76 -19.79
C THR A 632 13.77 20.49 -18.59
N GLN A 633 12.94 20.82 -17.60
CA GLN A 633 13.37 21.46 -16.36
C GLN A 633 12.84 20.69 -15.15
N SER A 634 13.76 20.11 -14.37
CA SER A 634 13.46 19.34 -13.17
C SER A 634 13.47 20.22 -11.92
N PHE A 635 12.59 19.92 -10.97
CA PHE A 635 12.47 20.58 -9.68
C PHE A 635 12.32 19.52 -8.58
N ASP A 636 13.24 19.49 -7.63
CA ASP A 636 13.13 18.66 -6.43
C ASP A 636 12.04 19.25 -5.49
N ASP A 637 11.40 18.42 -4.66
CA ASP A 637 10.34 18.83 -3.70
C ASP A 637 9.09 19.51 -4.31
N MET A 638 8.74 19.16 -5.56
CA MET A 638 7.52 19.62 -6.25
C MET A 638 6.74 18.43 -6.83
N TYR A 639 5.43 18.55 -7.02
CA TYR A 639 4.58 17.56 -7.68
C TYR A 639 3.93 18.12 -8.96
N CYS A 640 3.57 17.25 -9.89
CA CYS A 640 2.90 17.61 -11.13
C CYS A 640 1.40 17.78 -10.92
N ASP A 641 0.89 19.01 -11.05
CA ASP A 641 -0.54 19.22 -11.18
C ASP A 641 -0.99 18.92 -12.60
N ASN A 642 -1.45 17.68 -12.82
CA ASN A 642 -2.06 17.20 -14.06
C ASN A 642 -3.21 18.10 -14.58
N GLY A 643 -3.84 18.91 -13.74
CA GLY A 643 -4.89 19.86 -14.14
C GLY A 643 -4.35 21.15 -14.78
N SER A 644 -3.10 21.53 -14.51
CA SER A 644 -2.46 22.74 -15.06
C SER A 644 -1.21 22.48 -15.90
N GLY A 645 -0.65 21.27 -15.88
CA GLY A 645 0.59 20.92 -16.59
C GLY A 645 1.83 21.63 -16.02
N GLN A 646 1.78 22.03 -14.75
CA GLN A 646 2.84 22.75 -14.05
C GLN A 646 3.26 22.02 -12.78
N CYS A 647 4.56 22.04 -12.49
CA CYS A 647 5.05 21.63 -11.19
C CYS A 647 4.60 22.64 -10.13
N LYS A 648 3.98 22.15 -9.06
CA LYS A 648 3.60 22.92 -7.88
C LYS A 648 4.42 22.46 -6.68
N PRO A 649 4.79 23.37 -5.76
CA PRO A 649 5.31 22.93 -4.48
C PRO A 649 4.22 22.14 -3.76
N TYR A 650 4.59 21.16 -2.95
CA TYR A 650 3.66 20.58 -1.99
C TYR A 650 3.09 21.70 -1.10
N GLU A 651 1.78 21.68 -0.85
CA GLU A 651 1.16 22.73 -0.04
C GLU A 651 1.60 22.59 1.42
N SER A 652 2.48 23.49 1.88
CA SER A 652 2.71 23.66 3.31
C SER A 652 1.47 24.33 3.91
N THR A 653 0.84 23.67 4.88
CA THR A 653 -0.33 24.18 5.60
C THR A 653 -0.05 25.57 6.19
N GLU A 654 1.01 25.73 6.97
CA GLU A 654 1.28 26.96 7.74
C GLU A 654 1.36 28.27 6.91
N CYS A 655 2.15 28.31 5.82
CA CYS A 655 2.29 29.53 5.02
C CYS A 655 0.99 29.90 4.30
N THR A 656 0.21 28.89 3.93
CA THR A 656 -1.06 29.05 3.19
C THR A 656 -2.22 29.41 4.14
N GLU A 657 -2.22 28.86 5.36
CA GLU A 657 -3.16 29.19 6.45
C GLU A 657 -3.05 30.67 6.87
N GLN A 658 -1.86 31.25 6.84
CA GLN A 658 -1.64 32.68 7.07
C GLN A 658 -2.03 33.56 5.86
N GLY A 659 -2.66 32.98 4.83
CA GLY A 659 -3.04 33.65 3.58
C GLY A 659 -1.86 34.02 2.68
N GLY A 660 -0.68 33.45 2.93
CA GLY A 660 0.51 33.64 2.11
C GLY A 660 0.66 32.60 1.02
N TYR A 661 1.80 32.65 0.34
CA TYR A 661 2.21 31.64 -0.63
C TYR A 661 3.75 31.52 -0.65
N CYS A 662 4.27 30.34 -0.98
CA CYS A 662 5.72 30.14 -1.06
C CYS A 662 6.30 30.69 -2.38
N SER A 663 7.40 31.45 -2.31
CA SER A 663 8.13 31.98 -3.47
C SER A 663 9.63 31.67 -3.35
N TYR A 664 10.33 31.53 -4.48
CA TYR A 664 11.77 31.29 -4.46
C TYR A 664 12.55 32.58 -4.16
N TYR A 665 13.68 32.48 -3.46
CA TYR A 665 14.47 33.67 -3.05
C TYR A 665 14.96 34.54 -4.22
N ALA A 666 15.07 33.96 -5.41
CA ALA A 666 15.41 34.66 -6.65
C ALA A 666 14.21 35.37 -7.33
N ALA A 667 12.98 34.92 -7.06
CA ALA A 667 11.75 35.48 -7.63
C ALA A 667 11.19 36.63 -6.78
N GLY A 668 11.30 36.51 -5.45
CA GLY A 668 10.75 37.48 -4.49
C GLY A 668 9.21 37.42 -4.40
N CYS A 669 8.61 38.32 -3.61
CA CYS A 669 7.17 38.38 -3.45
C CYS A 669 6.47 39.21 -4.54
N GLN A 670 5.25 38.81 -4.88
CA GLN A 670 4.36 39.55 -5.76
C GLN A 670 3.92 40.87 -5.10
N PRO A 671 3.57 41.91 -5.87
CA PRO A 671 3.10 43.17 -5.29
C PRO A 671 1.86 42.97 -4.39
N GLY A 672 1.90 43.54 -3.19
CA GLY A 672 0.89 43.31 -2.14
C GLY A 672 1.19 42.12 -1.22
N TYR A 673 2.37 41.51 -1.34
CA TYR A 673 2.91 40.48 -0.45
C TYR A 673 4.36 40.82 -0.07
N GLN A 674 4.78 40.46 1.14
CA GLN A 674 6.12 40.68 1.68
C GLN A 674 6.72 39.39 2.26
N PRO A 675 8.07 39.24 2.27
CA PRO A 675 8.70 38.10 2.94
C PRO A 675 8.36 38.11 4.43
N SER A 676 7.98 36.95 4.97
CA SER A 676 7.92 36.75 6.42
C SER A 676 9.29 37.03 7.06
N GLU A 677 9.32 37.74 8.20
CA GLU A 677 10.57 37.97 8.93
C GLU A 677 11.14 36.64 9.50
N ASP A 678 10.26 35.67 9.80
CA ASP A 678 10.60 34.31 10.25
C ASP A 678 10.74 33.33 9.07
N THR A 679 11.44 33.77 8.03
CA THR A 679 11.57 33.13 6.71
C THR A 679 12.19 31.71 6.72
N TYR A 680 12.62 31.22 7.87
CA TYR A 680 13.27 29.91 8.05
C TYR A 680 12.44 28.89 8.85
N GLN A 681 11.27 29.27 9.38
CA GLN A 681 10.46 28.37 10.21
C GLN A 681 9.06 28.08 9.66
N GLN A 682 8.51 28.91 8.76
CA GLN A 682 7.11 28.80 8.29
C GLN A 682 6.94 27.89 7.06
N GLY A 683 7.23 26.59 7.23
CA GLY A 683 6.70 25.48 6.42
C GLY A 683 7.08 25.30 4.95
N CYS A 684 7.55 26.31 4.21
CA CYS A 684 7.71 26.19 2.75
C CYS A 684 8.71 25.08 2.31
N PRO A 685 8.30 24.09 1.48
CA PRO A 685 9.21 23.08 0.93
C PRO A 685 10.27 23.72 0.00
N GLY A 686 11.45 23.09 -0.09
CA GLY A 686 12.66 23.66 -0.70
C GLY A 686 13.62 24.34 0.29
N GLY A 687 13.32 24.30 1.59
CA GLY A 687 14.22 24.71 2.68
C GLY A 687 14.72 26.15 2.55
N ARG A 688 16.04 26.37 2.65
CA ARG A 688 16.66 27.71 2.60
C ARG A 688 16.51 28.47 1.28
N SER A 689 15.88 27.87 0.27
CA SER A 689 15.75 28.43 -1.07
C SER A 689 14.37 29.07 -1.32
N ALA A 690 13.37 28.70 -0.51
CA ALA A 690 12.03 29.27 -0.52
C ALA A 690 11.89 30.36 0.57
N LEU A 691 10.90 31.24 0.40
CA LEU A 691 10.39 32.14 1.41
C LEU A 691 8.86 32.11 1.43
N CYS A 692 8.26 32.17 2.61
CA CYS A 692 6.84 32.47 2.72
C CYS A 692 6.60 33.96 2.41
N CYS A 693 5.83 34.23 1.36
CA CYS A 693 5.32 35.56 1.02
C CYS A 693 3.94 35.71 1.62
N LEU A 694 3.86 36.37 2.78
CA LEU A 694 2.59 36.74 3.42
C LEU A 694 2.02 37.99 2.75
N PRO A 695 0.70 38.25 2.79
CA PRO A 695 0.14 39.51 2.29
C PRO A 695 0.81 40.71 2.98
N GLU A 696 0.76 41.88 2.35
CA GLU A 696 1.23 43.14 2.93
C GLU A 696 0.21 43.61 4.00
N TRP A 697 0.13 42.87 5.10
CA TRP A 697 -0.71 43.13 6.26
C TRP A 697 -0.26 44.44 6.92
N ASN A 698 -0.94 45.54 6.58
CA ASN A 698 -1.01 46.69 7.48
C ASN A 698 -1.87 46.30 8.69
N GLU A 699 -1.26 45.61 9.64
CA GLU A 699 -1.82 45.18 10.94
C GLU A 699 -2.52 46.32 11.73
N TYR A 700 -2.25 47.57 11.34
CA TYR A 700 -2.73 48.78 11.99
C TYR A 700 -3.97 49.43 11.34
N ASP A 701 -4.49 48.91 10.22
CA ASP A 701 -5.63 49.53 9.53
C ASP A 701 -6.98 48.94 10.00
N CYS A 702 -7.81 49.81 10.58
CA CYS A 702 -9.05 49.43 11.27
C CYS A 702 -10.07 48.72 10.38
N GLU A 703 -10.19 49.17 9.12
CA GLU A 703 -11.21 48.65 8.19
C GLU A 703 -10.89 47.21 7.74
N SER A 704 -9.60 46.86 7.66
CA SER A 704 -9.14 45.50 7.34
C SER A 704 -9.44 44.49 8.46
N ALA A 705 -9.56 44.95 9.70
CA ALA A 705 -9.94 44.14 10.85
C ALA A 705 -11.47 44.06 11.07
N GLY A 706 -12.28 44.57 10.13
CA GLY A 706 -13.75 44.62 10.25
C GLY A 706 -14.28 45.77 11.11
N GLY A 707 -13.40 46.64 11.62
CA GLY A 707 -13.78 47.83 12.38
C GLY A 707 -14.22 49.01 11.51
N MET A 708 -14.96 49.95 12.10
CA MET A 708 -15.35 51.20 11.44
C MET A 708 -14.59 52.41 12.01
N CYS A 709 -13.97 53.19 11.13
CA CYS A 709 -13.29 54.42 11.51
C CYS A 709 -14.29 55.57 11.77
N ILE A 710 -14.33 56.09 13.01
CA ILE A 710 -15.09 57.31 13.33
C ILE A 710 -14.18 58.45 13.76
N GLY A 711 -14.52 59.68 13.37
CA GLY A 711 -13.73 60.85 13.71
C GLY A 711 -13.60 61.06 15.22
N TRP A 712 -12.49 61.66 15.67
CA TRP A 712 -12.23 61.95 17.09
C TRP A 712 -13.31 62.83 17.74
N GLY A 713 -14.08 62.30 18.70
CA GLY A 713 -15.06 63.07 19.47
C GLY A 713 -16.33 62.34 19.92
N PRO A 714 -17.07 61.65 19.04
CA PRO A 714 -18.09 60.67 19.42
C PRO A 714 -17.51 59.45 20.16
N GLU A 715 -18.34 58.85 21.01
CA GLU A 715 -18.14 57.49 21.51
C GLU A 715 -18.48 56.49 20.38
N CYS A 716 -17.95 55.27 20.45
CA CYS A 716 -18.29 54.22 19.47
C CYS A 716 -19.79 53.86 19.52
N PRO A 717 -20.43 53.53 18.39
CA PRO A 717 -21.82 53.06 18.37
C PRO A 717 -22.07 51.87 19.31
N GLU A 718 -23.29 51.75 19.85
CA GLU A 718 -23.72 50.55 20.59
C GLU A 718 -23.48 49.29 19.74
N GLY A 719 -22.86 48.26 20.34
CA GLY A 719 -22.41 47.05 19.64
C GLY A 719 -20.96 47.09 19.11
N THR A 720 -20.22 48.20 19.35
CA THR A 720 -18.81 48.33 18.96
C THR A 720 -17.95 48.90 20.10
N TYR A 721 -16.65 48.58 20.12
CA TYR A 721 -15.69 49.06 21.12
C TYR A 721 -14.54 49.85 20.48
N ASN A 722 -13.91 50.74 21.25
CA ASN A 722 -12.79 51.55 20.77
C ASN A 722 -11.48 50.73 20.82
N ASP A 723 -10.97 50.36 19.65
CA ASP A 723 -9.71 49.63 19.50
C ASP A 723 -8.53 50.58 19.24
N TRP A 724 -7.33 50.14 19.62
CA TRP A 724 -6.12 50.96 19.56
C TRP A 724 -5.49 51.05 18.15
N ARG A 725 -5.99 50.27 17.18
CA ARG A 725 -5.61 50.38 15.75
C ARG A 725 -5.93 51.76 15.17
N SER A 726 -5.10 52.18 14.21
CA SER A 726 -5.08 53.57 13.74
C SER A 726 -6.01 53.82 12.56
N CYS A 727 -6.92 54.77 12.71
CA CYS A 727 -7.67 55.35 11.60
C CYS A 727 -7.00 56.65 11.14
N GLU A 728 -6.85 56.88 9.84
CA GLU A 728 -6.12 58.05 9.29
C GLU A 728 -6.62 59.41 9.86
N TYR A 729 -7.91 59.50 10.22
CA TYR A 729 -8.52 60.68 10.85
C TYR A 729 -9.48 60.36 12.02
N GLY A 730 -9.31 59.24 12.73
CA GLY A 730 -10.30 58.76 13.70
C GLY A 730 -9.79 57.85 14.82
N GLN A 731 -10.73 57.28 15.56
CA GLN A 731 -10.54 56.11 16.43
C GLN A 731 -11.22 54.90 15.78
N CYS A 732 -10.70 53.70 16.01
CA CYS A 732 -11.25 52.47 15.45
C CYS A 732 -12.39 51.95 16.31
N CYS A 733 -13.58 51.74 15.74
CA CYS A 733 -14.69 51.11 16.43
C CYS A 733 -14.92 49.70 15.89
N MET A 734 -14.38 48.70 16.58
CA MET A 734 -14.46 47.29 16.21
C MET A 734 -15.80 46.67 16.62
N PRO A 735 -16.42 45.78 15.81
CA PRO A 735 -17.56 45.01 16.25
C PRO A 735 -17.19 44.08 17.42
N ILE A 736 -18.13 43.83 18.31
CA ILE A 736 -17.96 42.83 19.37
C ILE A 736 -18.21 41.45 18.74
N GLU A 737 -17.16 40.84 18.19
CA GLU A 737 -17.23 39.45 17.74
C GLU A 737 -17.34 38.49 18.92
N MET A 738 -18.21 37.48 18.76
CA MET A 738 -18.52 36.50 19.78
C MET A 738 -17.54 35.33 19.71
N GLY A 739 -16.52 35.33 20.58
CA GLY A 739 -15.73 34.13 20.85
C GLY A 739 -16.53 33.08 21.65
N GLU A 740 -15.85 32.15 22.32
CA GLU A 740 -16.50 31.02 23.03
C GLU A 740 -17.60 31.45 24.02
N CYS A 741 -17.46 32.63 24.61
CA CYS A 741 -18.50 33.22 25.46
C CYS A 741 -19.88 33.31 24.76
N GLY A 742 -19.91 33.64 23.46
CA GLY A 742 -21.14 33.71 22.68
C GLY A 742 -21.60 32.36 22.10
N SER A 743 -20.69 31.40 21.89
CA SER A 743 -21.10 30.02 21.53
C SER A 743 -21.88 29.34 22.67
N GLN A 744 -21.60 29.74 23.92
CA GLN A 744 -22.36 29.36 25.11
C GLN A 744 -23.62 30.22 25.34
N GLY A 745 -24.00 31.09 24.39
CA GLY A 745 -25.16 31.99 24.49
C GLY A 745 -24.98 33.17 25.45
N GLY A 746 -23.74 33.48 25.86
CA GLY A 746 -23.39 34.63 26.67
C GLY A 746 -22.91 35.84 25.86
N TYR A 747 -22.40 36.86 26.54
CA TYR A 747 -21.77 38.02 25.92
C TYR A 747 -20.63 38.59 26.77
N CYS A 748 -19.64 39.21 26.13
CA CYS A 748 -18.47 39.76 26.83
C CYS A 748 -18.78 41.15 27.42
N ALA A 749 -18.66 41.29 28.74
CA ALA A 749 -18.74 42.57 29.45
C ALA A 749 -17.34 43.06 29.89
N PRO A 750 -17.09 44.39 29.94
CA PRO A 750 -15.84 44.94 30.47
C PRO A 750 -15.62 44.61 31.96
N GLU A 751 -14.37 44.56 32.40
CA GLU A 751 -14.01 44.28 33.81
C GLU A 751 -14.80 45.16 34.80
N GLY A 752 -15.55 44.52 35.70
CA GLY A 752 -16.30 45.22 36.75
C GLY A 752 -17.65 45.84 36.33
N MET A 753 -18.13 45.59 35.10
CA MET A 753 -19.53 45.82 34.74
C MET A 753 -20.40 44.66 35.24
N GLU A 754 -21.56 44.95 35.86
CA GLU A 754 -22.53 43.90 36.22
C GLU A 754 -23.21 43.36 34.96
N CYS A 755 -23.40 42.04 34.88
CA CYS A 755 -24.15 41.39 33.81
C CYS A 755 -25.63 41.81 33.82
N ASP A 756 -26.24 41.84 32.63
CA ASP A 756 -27.65 42.15 32.46
C ASP A 756 -28.55 41.06 33.08
N GLY A 757 -29.76 41.45 33.48
CA GLY A 757 -30.68 40.57 34.20
C GLY A 757 -31.04 39.32 33.40
N GLY A 758 -30.63 38.15 33.92
CA GLY A 758 -30.72 36.86 33.22
C GLY A 758 -29.35 36.24 32.92
N TYR A 759 -28.25 36.95 33.18
CA TYR A 759 -26.88 36.49 32.98
C TYR A 759 -26.03 36.61 34.27
N GLU A 760 -25.06 35.73 34.43
CA GLU A 760 -24.10 35.65 35.54
C GLU A 760 -22.65 35.64 35.00
N ALA A 761 -21.71 36.12 35.81
CA ALA A 761 -20.29 36.15 35.46
C ALA A 761 -19.69 34.73 35.43
N GLY A 762 -19.31 34.28 34.24
CA GLY A 762 -18.56 33.06 33.96
C GLY A 762 -17.05 33.29 33.78
N PRO A 763 -16.31 32.26 33.35
CA PRO A 763 -14.89 32.37 33.00
C PRO A 763 -14.65 33.44 31.92
N SER A 764 -13.50 34.10 31.96
CA SER A 764 -13.12 35.14 30.99
C SER A 764 -12.71 34.60 29.61
N ASP A 765 -12.58 33.29 29.49
CA ASP A 765 -12.05 32.59 28.32
C ASP A 765 -13.01 32.75 27.13
N GLY A 766 -12.44 33.01 25.94
CA GLY A 766 -13.22 33.31 24.73
C GLY A 766 -13.76 34.75 24.62
N CYS A 767 -13.27 35.71 25.40
CA CYS A 767 -13.55 37.15 25.21
C CYS A 767 -12.29 37.93 24.78
N PRO A 768 -12.33 38.75 23.71
CA PRO A 768 -11.13 39.22 22.99
C PRO A 768 -10.42 40.45 23.60
N TYR A 769 -10.40 40.58 24.94
CA TYR A 769 -9.85 41.75 25.63
C TYR A 769 -8.92 41.34 26.79
N ASP A 770 -8.11 42.28 27.29
CA ASP A 770 -7.47 42.15 28.61
C ASP A 770 -8.53 42.30 29.73
N SER A 771 -8.73 41.25 30.53
CA SER A 771 -9.62 41.21 31.73
C SER A 771 -11.16 41.29 31.55
N PRO A 772 -11.80 40.79 30.47
CA PRO A 772 -13.26 40.79 30.34
C PRO A 772 -13.94 39.81 31.31
N THR A 773 -15.24 40.02 31.51
CA THR A 773 -16.13 39.05 32.19
C THR A 773 -17.09 38.50 31.14
N CYS A 774 -17.09 37.18 30.90
CA CYS A 774 -18.14 36.57 30.11
C CYS A 774 -19.43 36.54 30.94
N CYS A 775 -20.50 37.16 30.45
CA CYS A 775 -21.82 37.10 31.05
C CYS A 775 -22.58 35.93 30.40
N LEU A 776 -22.56 34.77 31.05
CA LEU A 776 -23.26 33.55 30.63
C LEU A 776 -24.71 33.54 31.15
N PRO A 777 -25.68 32.96 30.42
CA PRO A 777 -27.06 32.93 30.88
C PRO A 777 -27.21 32.16 32.20
N GLN A 778 -28.08 32.64 33.08
CA GLN A 778 -28.35 32.00 34.38
C GLN A 778 -28.89 30.58 34.16
N THR A 779 -28.15 29.59 34.66
CA THR A 779 -28.53 28.18 34.56
C THR A 779 -29.75 27.82 35.42
N PHE A 780 -30.25 28.73 36.26
CA PHE A 780 -31.36 28.48 37.18
C PHE A 780 -32.65 29.25 36.82
N CYS A 781 -33.66 28.52 36.35
CA CYS A 781 -34.96 29.06 35.95
C CYS A 781 -36.12 28.57 36.85
N ARG A 782 -37.31 29.15 36.65
CA ARG A 782 -38.60 28.68 37.22
C ARG A 782 -39.72 28.58 36.19
N PHE A 783 -39.59 29.29 35.09
CA PHE A 783 -40.51 29.33 33.96
C PHE A 783 -39.69 29.48 32.67
N ASP A 784 -40.25 29.11 31.53
CA ASP A 784 -39.55 29.16 30.23
C ASP A 784 -39.14 30.60 29.86
N GLU A 785 -39.90 31.61 30.30
CA GLU A 785 -39.58 33.02 30.07
C GLU A 785 -38.41 33.56 30.92
N GLU A 786 -37.85 32.75 31.83
CA GLU A 786 -36.61 33.05 32.57
C GLU A 786 -35.37 32.44 31.89
N CYS A 787 -35.53 31.68 30.81
CA CYS A 787 -34.43 31.14 30.00
C CYS A 787 -34.06 32.05 28.81
N PRO A 788 -32.90 31.83 28.15
CA PRO A 788 -32.49 32.61 26.99
C PRO A 788 -33.51 32.61 25.86
N ALA A 789 -33.58 33.73 25.13
CA ALA A 789 -34.36 33.80 23.90
C ALA A 789 -33.82 32.79 22.88
N PRO A 790 -34.68 32.19 22.02
CA PRO A 790 -34.19 31.31 20.97
C PRO A 790 -33.30 32.08 19.99
N TYR A 791 -32.30 31.39 19.45
CA TYR A 791 -31.43 31.91 18.40
C TYR A 791 -31.20 30.85 17.33
N CYS A 792 -30.67 31.27 16.19
CA CYS A 792 -30.29 30.37 15.11
C CYS A 792 -28.90 30.71 14.56
N PHE A 793 -28.36 29.79 13.77
CA PHE A 793 -27.17 30.01 12.95
C PHE A 793 -27.23 29.14 11.70
N ASP A 794 -26.59 29.59 10.63
CA ASP A 794 -26.46 28.85 9.38
C ASP A 794 -25.26 27.88 9.47
N LEU A 795 -25.43 26.67 8.95
CA LEU A 795 -24.40 25.63 8.93
C LEU A 795 -23.66 25.63 7.58
N PRO A 796 -22.32 25.56 7.57
CA PRO A 796 -21.53 25.54 6.34
C PRO A 796 -21.58 24.16 5.68
N THR A 797 -22.58 23.94 4.81
CA THR A 797 -22.71 22.73 3.98
C THR A 797 -23.22 23.05 2.58
N ASP A 798 -22.93 22.18 1.60
CA ASP A 798 -23.35 22.32 0.18
C ASP A 798 -24.87 22.45 -0.03
N VAL A 799 -25.66 22.07 0.96
CA VAL A 799 -27.10 22.34 1.05
C VAL A 799 -27.33 23.37 2.16
N PRO A 800 -28.05 24.48 1.90
CA PRO A 800 -28.36 25.45 2.95
C PRO A 800 -29.08 24.80 4.13
N ARG A 801 -28.46 24.84 5.30
CA ARG A 801 -28.99 24.28 6.55
C ARG A 801 -28.91 25.35 7.62
N CYS A 802 -29.95 25.44 8.45
CA CYS A 802 -29.97 26.33 9.60
C CYS A 802 -30.31 25.51 10.85
N GLN A 803 -29.66 25.80 11.97
CA GLN A 803 -29.92 25.19 13.27
C GLN A 803 -30.55 26.19 14.23
N GLU A 804 -31.74 25.86 14.75
CA GLU A 804 -32.53 26.66 15.67
C GLU A 804 -32.35 26.11 17.10
N MET A 805 -31.86 26.94 18.02
CA MET A 805 -31.67 26.64 19.44
C MET A 805 -32.83 27.23 20.24
N THR A 806 -33.55 26.38 20.96
CA THR A 806 -34.69 26.77 21.80
C THR A 806 -34.44 26.33 23.24
N TYR A 807 -34.71 27.20 24.21
CA TYR A 807 -34.50 26.93 25.63
C TYR A 807 -35.84 26.81 26.37
N PHE A 808 -35.93 25.87 27.31
CA PHE A 808 -37.10 25.68 28.18
C PHE A 808 -36.66 25.27 29.58
N CYS A 809 -37.51 25.54 30.57
CA CYS A 809 -37.17 25.34 31.97
C CYS A 809 -37.59 23.94 32.45
N ASN A 810 -36.61 23.03 32.59
CA ASN A 810 -36.83 21.69 33.10
C ASN A 810 -36.15 21.50 34.47
N ASP A 811 -36.92 21.14 35.50
CA ASP A 811 -36.45 20.98 36.90
C ASP A 811 -35.52 22.10 37.44
N ARG A 812 -35.76 23.33 36.98
CA ARG A 812 -35.01 24.58 37.23
C ARG A 812 -33.68 24.74 36.47
N LEU A 813 -33.39 23.91 35.49
CA LEU A 813 -32.31 24.13 34.53
C LEU A 813 -32.90 24.56 33.19
N CYS A 814 -32.25 25.52 32.52
CA CYS A 814 -32.57 25.85 31.13
C CYS A 814 -31.98 24.77 30.23
N GLU A 815 -32.79 23.78 29.87
CA GLU A 815 -32.43 22.78 28.88
C GLU A 815 -32.62 23.35 27.47
N SER A 816 -31.75 22.96 26.54
CA SER A 816 -31.82 23.38 25.15
C SER A 816 -32.26 22.23 24.24
N THR A 817 -33.06 22.57 23.23
CA THR A 817 -33.34 21.71 22.08
C THR A 817 -32.87 22.35 20.79
N ALA A 818 -31.96 21.67 20.11
CA ALA A 818 -31.51 22.02 18.78
C ALA A 818 -32.44 21.41 17.72
N LYS A 819 -32.77 22.19 16.70
CA LYS A 819 -33.58 21.75 15.56
C LYS A 819 -32.95 22.24 14.25
N THR A 820 -32.31 21.32 13.53
CA THR A 820 -31.77 21.59 12.20
C THR A 820 -32.89 21.50 11.16
N MET A 821 -32.98 22.50 10.27
CA MET A 821 -33.86 22.49 9.11
C MET A 821 -33.04 22.62 7.83
N GLU A 822 -33.25 21.66 6.92
CA GLU A 822 -32.67 21.68 5.57
C GLU A 822 -33.45 22.64 4.66
N MET A 823 -32.75 23.26 3.72
CA MET A 823 -33.28 24.32 2.86
C MET A 823 -33.89 25.46 3.68
N ALA A 824 -33.20 25.90 4.73
CA ALA A 824 -33.56 27.03 5.59
C ALA A 824 -32.35 27.93 5.89
N TYR A 825 -32.61 29.20 6.20
CA TYR A 825 -31.63 30.19 6.64
C TYR A 825 -32.02 30.78 8.01
N CYS A 826 -31.09 31.36 8.74
CA CYS A 826 -31.35 32.01 10.02
C CYS A 826 -31.96 33.40 9.86
N ASP A 827 -33.11 33.64 10.49
CA ASP A 827 -33.70 34.99 10.63
C ASP A 827 -33.36 35.54 12.03
N PRO A 828 -32.33 36.41 12.17
CA PRO A 828 -31.86 36.90 13.46
C PRO A 828 -32.87 37.79 14.17
N ASP A 829 -33.80 38.43 13.44
CA ASP A 829 -34.90 39.21 14.05
C ASP A 829 -35.95 38.30 14.72
N ARG A 830 -35.98 37.01 14.37
CA ARG A 830 -36.88 36.00 14.93
C ARG A 830 -36.20 34.98 15.85
N GLY A 831 -34.88 34.87 15.78
CA GLY A 831 -34.11 33.85 16.49
C GLY A 831 -34.43 32.43 16.04
N GLY A 832 -34.87 32.24 14.78
CA GLY A 832 -35.34 30.95 14.29
C GLY A 832 -35.13 30.75 12.79
N CYS A 833 -35.04 29.49 12.38
CA CYS A 833 -34.76 29.12 10.99
C CYS A 833 -35.99 29.25 10.09
N VAL A 834 -35.81 29.87 8.92
CA VAL A 834 -36.87 30.14 7.93
C VAL A 834 -36.59 29.35 6.64
N PRO A 835 -37.53 28.51 6.18
CA PRO A 835 -37.33 27.73 4.94
C PRO A 835 -37.32 28.61 3.69
N TYR A 836 -36.40 28.34 2.76
CA TYR A 836 -36.20 29.08 1.50
C TYR A 836 -37.42 29.10 0.56
N GLY A 837 -38.46 28.30 0.85
CA GLY A 837 -39.63 28.13 -0.02
C GLY A 837 -40.75 29.17 0.12
N GLU A 838 -40.77 30.02 1.16
CA GLU A 838 -41.90 30.93 1.41
C GLU A 838 -41.73 32.37 0.89
N THR A 839 -40.51 32.89 0.80
CA THR A 839 -40.26 34.33 0.55
C THR A 839 -40.23 34.70 -0.94
N TYR A 840 -39.42 34.01 -1.76
CA TYR A 840 -39.02 34.53 -3.07
C TYR A 840 -40.13 34.72 -4.11
N CYS A 841 -41.12 33.82 -4.18
CA CYS A 841 -42.27 33.98 -5.08
C CYS A 841 -43.25 35.05 -4.57
N TRP A 842 -43.31 35.30 -3.25
CA TRP A 842 -44.14 36.33 -2.62
C TRP A 842 -43.56 37.74 -2.81
N ASP A 843 -42.23 37.88 -2.71
CA ASP A 843 -41.55 39.18 -2.87
C ASP A 843 -41.66 39.75 -4.30
N MET A 844 -41.84 38.89 -5.31
CA MET A 844 -42.21 39.30 -6.68
C MET A 844 -43.73 39.54 -6.88
N GLY A 845 -44.55 39.39 -5.84
CA GLY A 845 -46.01 39.55 -5.91
C GLY A 845 -46.75 38.35 -6.54
N GLY A 846 -46.14 37.16 -6.50
CA GLY A 846 -46.67 35.91 -7.03
C GLY A 846 -47.12 34.90 -5.97
N PHE A 847 -47.48 33.71 -6.43
CA PHE A 847 -47.77 32.55 -5.60
C PHE A 847 -47.46 31.25 -6.36
N CYS A 848 -46.98 30.22 -5.67
CA CYS A 848 -46.77 28.90 -6.27
C CYS A 848 -48.12 28.19 -6.53
N ALA A 849 -48.29 27.61 -7.72
CA ALA A 849 -49.44 26.76 -8.09
C ALA A 849 -48.95 25.42 -8.69
N SER A 850 -49.63 24.30 -8.45
CA SER A 850 -49.16 23.00 -8.96
C SER A 850 -49.14 22.95 -10.49
N TRP A 851 -48.17 22.23 -11.07
CA TRP A 851 -48.09 21.98 -12.52
C TRP A 851 -49.43 21.49 -13.12
N THR A 852 -50.18 20.69 -12.37
CA THR A 852 -51.47 20.12 -12.82
C THR A 852 -52.65 21.10 -12.79
N SER A 853 -52.56 22.19 -12.02
CA SER A 853 -53.64 23.17 -11.89
C SER A 853 -53.43 24.42 -12.75
N GLY A 854 -52.16 24.76 -13.06
CA GLY A 854 -51.79 25.91 -13.89
C GLY A 854 -52.09 27.27 -13.23
N CYS A 855 -51.61 28.35 -13.83
CA CYS A 855 -51.92 29.70 -13.33
C CYS A 855 -53.40 30.06 -13.63
N PRO A 856 -54.17 30.54 -12.64
CA PRO A 856 -55.55 30.98 -12.84
C PRO A 856 -55.62 32.22 -13.74
N ASN A 857 -56.76 32.38 -14.43
CA ASN A 857 -57.00 33.46 -15.39
C ASN A 857 -56.68 34.85 -14.81
N GLY A 858 -55.60 35.46 -15.29
CA GLY A 858 -55.11 36.78 -14.86
C GLY A 858 -53.67 36.76 -14.37
N ALA A 859 -53.14 35.59 -14.01
CA ALA A 859 -51.73 35.38 -13.75
C ALA A 859 -51.06 34.64 -14.94
N PHE A 860 -49.76 34.85 -15.14
CA PHE A 860 -48.96 34.15 -16.15
C PHE A 860 -47.80 33.41 -15.51
N ALA A 861 -47.42 32.28 -16.12
CA ALA A 861 -46.16 31.60 -15.84
C ALA A 861 -45.02 32.32 -16.57
N THR A 862 -43.87 32.45 -15.91
CA THR A 862 -42.68 33.07 -16.50
C THR A 862 -41.87 32.05 -17.30
N GLU A 863 -41.97 32.12 -18.63
CA GLU A 863 -41.09 31.35 -19.53
C GLU A 863 -39.74 32.06 -19.69
N GLY A 864 -38.82 31.78 -18.77
CA GLY A 864 -37.43 32.25 -18.81
C GLY A 864 -36.56 31.34 -17.96
N SER A 865 -35.41 30.93 -18.50
CA SER A 865 -34.46 30.02 -17.85
C SER A 865 -33.87 30.65 -16.60
N CYS A 866 -34.49 30.39 -15.46
CA CYS A 866 -33.93 30.62 -14.13
C CYS A 866 -33.50 29.25 -13.60
N GLY A 867 -32.22 29.09 -13.27
CA GLY A 867 -31.77 27.91 -12.52
C GLY A 867 -32.44 27.87 -11.14
N ASP A 868 -32.82 26.67 -10.73
CA ASP A 868 -32.95 26.24 -9.33
C ASP A 868 -33.80 27.11 -8.37
N LEU A 869 -34.91 27.67 -8.88
CA LEU A 869 -35.95 28.30 -8.05
C LEU A 869 -37.02 27.28 -7.62
N TYR A 870 -36.81 26.67 -6.45
CA TYR A 870 -37.71 25.68 -5.85
C TYR A 870 -39.03 26.29 -5.34
N CYS A 871 -40.13 26.12 -6.09
CA CYS A 871 -41.41 25.82 -5.44
C CYS A 871 -41.45 24.30 -5.15
N ALA A 872 -41.27 23.90 -3.88
CA ALA A 872 -41.21 22.48 -3.49
C ALA A 872 -42.41 21.66 -4.03
N GLY A 873 -42.14 20.48 -4.60
CA GLY A 873 -43.18 19.56 -5.07
C GLY A 873 -43.74 19.81 -6.48
N GLY A 874 -42.98 20.45 -7.39
CA GLY A 874 -43.37 20.57 -8.80
C GLY A 874 -44.46 21.62 -9.06
N CYS A 875 -44.29 22.81 -8.48
CA CYS A 875 -45.17 23.95 -8.67
C CYS A 875 -44.51 25.05 -9.53
N VAL A 876 -45.31 25.94 -10.11
CA VAL A 876 -44.91 27.09 -10.92
C VAL A 876 -45.26 28.39 -10.16
N CYS A 877 -44.36 29.36 -10.11
CA CYS A 877 -44.66 30.68 -9.57
C CYS A 877 -45.53 31.48 -10.57
N CYS A 878 -46.71 31.91 -10.14
CA CYS A 878 -47.70 32.62 -10.95
C CYS A 878 -47.76 34.10 -10.55
N LEU A 879 -47.38 35.00 -11.46
CA LEU A 879 -47.36 36.45 -11.22
C LEU A 879 -48.64 37.13 -11.73
N TRP A 880 -49.20 38.05 -10.95
CA TRP A 880 -50.34 38.89 -11.35
C TRP A 880 -49.86 40.18 -12.05
N GLY A 881 -49.92 40.21 -13.38
CA GLY A 881 -49.51 41.37 -14.17
C GLY A 881 -50.23 41.50 -15.51
N VAL A 882 -50.38 42.74 -15.97
CA VAL A 882 -50.86 43.03 -17.34
C VAL A 882 -49.67 42.91 -18.29
N LYS A 883 -49.89 42.18 -19.40
CA LYS A 883 -48.93 41.93 -20.48
C LYS A 883 -48.34 43.19 -21.12
#